data_AF-A0A6H2GZ58-F1
#
_entry.id   AF-A0A6H2GZ58-F1
#
_cell.length_a   1.000
_cell.length_b   1.000
_cell.length_c   1.000
_cell.angle_alpha   90.00
_cell.angle_beta   90.00
_cell.angle_gamma   90.00
#
_symmetry.space_group_name_H-M   'P 1'
#
loop_
_entity.id
_entity.type
_entity.pdbx_description
1 polymer ?
#
loop_
_entity_poly.entity_id
_entity_poly.type
_entity_poly.pdbx_seq_one_letter_code
_entity_poly.pdbx_strand_id
1 'polypeptide(L)'
;MKRMILTAAAALALGGLAAGTAAAAPVSDANTTMFGPDVYVFDPSMPAADISATATSIFGALESAEFSSSRKALLFKPGSYNVNFNVGFYTHVAGLGRNPGDVTVTGGVNVNADWDNGNATRNFWRAIENMTLAPTSGKTQIAVSQAAPLRRLNIKGELDLFDFDSNWNAGWASGGFLADSKVDGKVVPASQQQWFSRNSEWNEWTNGVWNMMFVGSKNAPSGTFPDPPYTVVPTTPVIREKPYLYIDGSGQYQVFVPSLQSGTQGVSWAAGSTPGQSIPIGQFYIARPESATAATLNAALAQGKHLLFTPGIYHLNDTIRITSPNTVVLGIGIPTLVPDTGLAAMTVADVDGVKIAGLTFDAGPANSPVLLDVGPQGSTARHQSNPTSLHDLTFRTGGASNGRNDISLRINSNDVIGDHFWIWRADHGAGAGWTSNVSKNGLVVNGTDVTLYGLFNEHHNEYQTVWNGNGGRLYFYQSEIPYDVPNQAAWKSGGGAVNGYASYKVGAGVTTHEAWGLGIYSYFRDAAVKLNSAIEAPNAPGVKFHNMTTIWLSGTAGSEISHIVNDIGGRVYANTPAEAMRQTLAEWAGNGSATPTPTPTATPTPTATPTPTPTATPTPTPGAALDRTGWTASSSPSSGDPASNLLDGSMATRWSTGAAMAPGQSITIDMKVSKTFGKLVMDSTGSDGDYARGYEVYVSADGASWGSPVATGTGSGPVVTATFAAKTARYIKIVQTGTASSWWSIRELNVYGTGTTPTPTPTPTPGAALDRTGWTASSAPSSGDVAANLLDGSMATRWSTGAAMAPGQSITIDMKASKTFGKLVMDSTGSDSDYARGYEVYVSADGASWGSPVATGTGSGPVVTATFAAKTARYIKIVQTGTASSWWSIRELNVHS
;
A
#
# COMPACT_ATOMS: atom_id res chain seq x y z
N MET A 1 78.86 -58.47 13.25
CA MET A 1 78.91 -57.17 12.55
C MET A 1 77.90 -57.17 11.42
N LYS A 2 77.23 -56.02 11.22
CA LYS A 2 76.42 -55.60 10.06
C LYS A 2 75.05 -56.27 9.82
N ARG A 3 74.03 -55.41 9.92
CA ARG A 3 72.63 -55.57 9.48
C ARG A 3 72.51 -55.30 7.96
N MET A 4 71.54 -55.94 7.30
CA MET A 4 70.69 -55.38 6.23
C MET A 4 69.58 -56.40 5.89
N ILE A 5 68.34 -56.18 6.37
CA ILE A 5 67.14 -55.73 5.65
C ILE A 5 66.73 -56.63 4.47
N LEU A 6 65.63 -57.38 4.64
CA LEU A 6 64.75 -57.80 3.55
C LEU A 6 63.28 -57.59 3.98
N THR A 7 62.52 -57.04 3.05
CA THR A 7 61.11 -56.65 3.06
C THR A 7 60.16 -57.84 3.18
N ALA A 8 59.08 -57.70 3.96
CA ALA A 8 57.91 -58.57 3.90
C ALA A 8 56.65 -57.71 3.72
N ALA A 9 55.97 -57.92 2.58
CA ALA A 9 54.65 -57.39 2.29
C ALA A 9 53.60 -58.23 3.03
N ALA A 10 52.70 -57.58 3.77
CA ALA A 10 51.50 -58.21 4.31
C ALA A 10 50.29 -57.48 3.73
N ALA A 11 49.52 -58.21 2.91
CA ALA A 11 48.24 -57.77 2.39
C ALA A 11 47.21 -57.72 3.53
N LEU A 12 46.71 -56.52 3.86
CA LEU A 12 45.47 -56.38 4.63
C LEU A 12 44.29 -56.39 3.65
N ALA A 13 43.46 -57.42 3.74
CA ALA A 13 42.16 -57.46 3.11
C ALA A 13 41.25 -56.41 3.78
N LEU A 14 40.95 -55.32 3.07
CA LEU A 14 39.85 -54.43 3.44
C LEU A 14 38.54 -55.16 3.11
N GLY A 15 37.82 -55.59 4.16
CA GLY A 15 36.42 -55.93 4.05
C GLY A 15 35.66 -54.69 3.59
N GLY A 16 35.08 -54.74 2.39
CA GLY A 16 34.18 -53.72 1.88
C GLY A 16 32.93 -53.67 2.76
N LEU A 17 32.85 -52.66 3.62
CA LEU A 17 31.56 -52.15 4.09
C LEU A 17 30.86 -51.57 2.86
N ALA A 18 29.91 -52.33 2.31
CA ALA A 18 28.94 -51.77 1.39
C ALA A 18 28.25 -50.62 2.14
N ALA A 19 28.54 -49.38 1.72
CA ALA A 19 27.77 -48.23 2.14
C ALA A 19 26.33 -48.50 1.74
N GLY A 20 25.47 -48.78 2.72
CA GLY A 20 24.05 -48.91 2.47
C GLY A 20 23.57 -47.64 1.80
N THR A 21 23.06 -47.75 0.58
CA THR A 21 22.36 -46.66 -0.09
C THR A 21 21.20 -46.26 0.81
N ALA A 22 21.33 -45.14 1.51
CA ALA A 22 20.21 -44.55 2.24
C ALA A 22 19.06 -44.41 1.24
N ALA A 23 17.87 -44.92 1.60
CA ALA A 23 16.70 -44.80 0.75
C ALA A 23 16.42 -43.32 0.47
N ALA A 24 16.02 -43.00 -0.77
CA ALA A 24 15.62 -41.64 -1.13
C ALA A 24 14.50 -41.16 -0.19
N ALA A 25 14.64 -39.96 0.38
CA ALA A 25 13.57 -39.35 1.14
C ALA A 25 12.38 -39.07 0.20
N PRO A 26 11.13 -39.37 0.58
CA PRO A 26 9.98 -39.04 -0.25
C PRO A 26 9.77 -37.52 -0.26
N VAL A 27 9.32 -36.97 -1.40
CA VAL A 27 9.06 -35.53 -1.53
C VAL A 27 7.96 -35.04 -0.57
N SER A 28 7.09 -35.94 -0.11
CA SER A 28 6.06 -35.66 0.89
C SER A 28 6.64 -35.14 2.22
N ASP A 29 7.91 -35.44 2.50
CA ASP A 29 8.60 -34.97 3.70
C ASP A 29 9.22 -33.57 3.49
N ALA A 30 9.19 -33.03 2.27
CA ALA A 30 9.81 -31.73 1.99
C ALA A 30 9.15 -30.59 2.77
N ASN A 31 7.86 -30.68 3.11
CA ASN A 31 7.14 -29.63 3.85
C ASN A 31 6.82 -29.99 5.30
N THR A 32 7.43 -31.04 5.86
CA THR A 32 7.31 -31.40 7.28
C THR A 32 8.49 -30.84 8.09
N THR A 33 8.75 -29.54 7.91
CA THR A 33 9.90 -28.86 8.53
C THR A 33 9.49 -27.95 9.69
N MET A 34 10.46 -27.45 10.45
CA MET A 34 10.22 -26.46 11.50
C MET A 34 9.64 -25.13 10.99
N PHE A 35 9.71 -24.89 9.67
CA PHE A 35 9.15 -23.71 9.03
C PHE A 35 7.69 -23.91 8.56
N GLY A 36 7.14 -25.12 8.78
CA GLY A 36 5.78 -25.55 8.51
C GLY A 36 5.42 -25.80 7.04
N PRO A 37 4.13 -26.00 6.72
CA PRO A 37 3.68 -26.76 5.56
C PRO A 37 3.77 -26.00 4.23
N ASP A 38 3.98 -24.69 4.28
CA ASP A 38 4.15 -23.83 3.12
C ASP A 38 5.62 -23.63 2.72
N VAL A 39 6.54 -24.27 3.44
CA VAL A 39 7.97 -24.27 3.17
C VAL A 39 8.40 -25.67 2.77
N TYR A 40 8.77 -25.83 1.52
CA TYR A 40 9.28 -27.07 0.95
C TYR A 40 10.80 -27.01 0.96
N VAL A 41 11.45 -27.88 1.74
CA VAL A 41 12.90 -28.06 1.77
C VAL A 41 13.26 -29.32 1.01
N PHE A 42 13.72 -29.15 -0.22
CA PHE A 42 14.13 -30.25 -1.09
C PHE A 42 15.55 -30.71 -0.76
N ASP A 43 15.73 -32.03 -0.68
CA ASP A 43 17.01 -32.70 -0.49
C ASP A 43 17.49 -33.31 -1.82
N PRO A 44 18.81 -33.34 -2.12
CA PRO A 44 19.30 -33.89 -3.38
C PRO A 44 18.98 -35.38 -3.59
N SER A 45 18.65 -36.11 -2.51
CA SER A 45 18.20 -37.50 -2.60
C SER A 45 16.76 -37.67 -3.10
N MET A 46 15.94 -36.60 -3.08
CA MET A 46 14.56 -36.65 -3.57
C MET A 46 14.53 -36.77 -5.10
N PRO A 47 13.64 -37.59 -5.68
CA PRO A 47 13.53 -37.73 -7.13
C PRO A 47 13.20 -36.39 -7.81
N ALA A 48 13.95 -36.03 -8.85
CA ALA A 48 13.76 -34.77 -9.58
C ALA A 48 12.35 -34.63 -10.20
N ALA A 49 11.74 -35.75 -10.62
CA ALA A 49 10.37 -35.77 -11.13
C ALA A 49 9.36 -35.32 -10.07
N ASP A 50 9.55 -35.73 -8.81
CA ASP A 50 8.66 -35.41 -7.70
C ASP A 50 8.81 -33.95 -7.25
N ILE A 51 10.05 -33.45 -7.22
CA ILE A 51 10.33 -32.02 -6.99
C ILE A 51 9.67 -31.18 -8.09
N SER A 52 9.85 -31.57 -9.36
CA SER A 52 9.28 -30.86 -10.51
C SER A 52 7.75 -30.90 -10.49
N ALA A 53 7.14 -32.04 -10.15
CA ALA A 53 5.68 -32.15 -10.00
C ALA A 53 5.15 -31.23 -8.89
N THR A 54 5.85 -31.15 -7.76
CA THR A 54 5.50 -30.25 -6.65
C THR A 54 5.59 -28.79 -7.08
N ALA A 55 6.71 -28.39 -7.71
CA ALA A 55 6.92 -27.02 -8.19
C ALA A 55 5.89 -26.63 -9.25
N THR A 56 5.61 -27.50 -10.22
CA THR A 56 4.59 -27.30 -11.26
C THR A 56 3.19 -27.18 -10.66
N SER A 57 2.85 -27.99 -9.65
CA SER A 57 1.55 -27.88 -8.97
C SER A 57 1.40 -26.54 -8.25
N ILE A 58 2.47 -26.05 -7.62
CA ILE A 58 2.47 -24.74 -6.95
C ILE A 58 2.36 -23.61 -7.96
N PHE A 59 3.13 -23.69 -9.07
CA PHE A 59 3.05 -22.76 -10.17
C PHE A 59 1.64 -22.70 -10.75
N GLY A 60 1.02 -23.83 -11.10
CA GLY A 60 -0.34 -23.83 -11.67
C GLY A 60 -1.40 -23.22 -10.75
N ALA A 61 -1.19 -23.25 -9.43
CA ALA A 61 -2.09 -22.60 -8.46
C ALA A 61 -1.81 -21.10 -8.27
N LEU A 62 -0.60 -20.64 -8.62
CA LEU A 62 -0.12 -19.28 -8.34
C LEU A 62 0.28 -18.49 -9.59
N GLU A 63 0.17 -19.05 -10.78
CA GLU A 63 0.56 -18.43 -12.04
C GLU A 63 -0.23 -17.14 -12.30
N SER A 64 -1.57 -17.21 -12.18
CA SER A 64 -2.49 -16.08 -12.40
C SER A 64 -3.11 -15.53 -11.10
N ALA A 65 -2.62 -15.98 -9.94
CA ALA A 65 -3.22 -15.67 -8.63
C ALA A 65 -2.62 -14.41 -7.98
N GLU A 66 -2.70 -13.28 -8.68
CA GLU A 66 -2.07 -11.99 -8.32
C GLU A 66 -2.36 -11.54 -6.88
N PHE A 67 -3.60 -11.68 -6.40
CA PHE A 67 -4.00 -11.32 -5.03
C PHE A 67 -4.26 -12.53 -4.13
N SER A 68 -3.63 -13.66 -4.41
CA SER A 68 -3.74 -14.87 -3.57
C SER A 68 -3.36 -14.59 -2.12
N SER A 69 -4.00 -15.29 -1.18
CA SER A 69 -3.56 -15.36 0.22
C SER A 69 -2.47 -16.42 0.44
N SER A 70 -2.29 -17.33 -0.52
CA SER A 70 -1.26 -18.38 -0.46
C SER A 70 0.12 -17.77 -0.63
N ARG A 71 1.08 -18.32 0.11
CA ARG A 71 2.50 -17.93 0.15
C ARG A 71 3.31 -19.21 0.16
N LYS A 72 4.38 -19.30 -0.64
CA LYS A 72 5.18 -20.52 -0.75
C LYS A 72 6.68 -20.24 -0.73
N ALA A 73 7.43 -21.12 -0.09
CA ALA A 73 8.89 -21.14 -0.18
C ALA A 73 9.37 -22.51 -0.71
N LEU A 74 10.19 -22.49 -1.76
CA LEU A 74 10.88 -23.65 -2.33
C LEU A 74 12.38 -23.50 -2.03
N LEU A 75 12.85 -24.23 -1.03
CA LEU A 75 14.20 -24.16 -0.50
C LEU A 75 14.97 -25.41 -0.89
N PHE A 76 16.19 -25.25 -1.38
CA PHE A 76 17.02 -26.35 -1.88
C PHE A 76 18.25 -26.50 -0.99
N LYS A 77 18.41 -27.66 -0.35
CA LYS A 77 19.64 -27.96 0.41
C LYS A 77 20.88 -27.96 -0.51
N PRO A 78 22.10 -27.82 0.04
CA PRO A 78 23.32 -27.97 -0.75
C PRO A 78 23.34 -29.27 -1.56
N GLY A 79 23.63 -29.17 -2.87
CA GLY A 79 23.64 -30.28 -3.81
C GLY A 79 23.19 -29.89 -5.22
N SER A 80 22.91 -30.89 -6.05
CA SER A 80 22.55 -30.73 -7.45
C SER A 80 21.17 -31.28 -7.75
N TYR A 81 20.37 -30.53 -8.51
CA TYR A 81 18.97 -30.83 -8.82
C TYR A 81 18.73 -30.72 -10.32
N ASN A 82 18.29 -31.80 -10.95
CA ASN A 82 17.95 -31.80 -12.37
C ASN A 82 16.45 -31.50 -12.57
N VAL A 83 16.06 -30.26 -12.28
CA VAL A 83 14.67 -29.80 -12.35
C VAL A 83 14.54 -28.56 -13.23
N ASN A 84 13.41 -28.42 -13.90
CA ASN A 84 13.03 -27.23 -14.67
C ASN A 84 11.59 -26.85 -14.34
N PHE A 85 11.37 -25.64 -13.83
CA PHE A 85 10.03 -25.20 -13.42
C PHE A 85 9.88 -23.68 -13.48
N ASN A 86 8.62 -23.23 -13.48
CA ASN A 86 8.23 -21.82 -13.45
C ASN A 86 7.87 -21.38 -12.02
N VAL A 87 8.04 -20.08 -11.73
CA VAL A 87 7.77 -19.47 -10.43
C VAL A 87 6.62 -18.48 -10.56
N GLY A 88 5.51 -18.76 -9.86
CA GLY A 88 4.30 -17.95 -9.86
C GLY A 88 4.33 -16.82 -8.82
N PHE A 89 3.18 -16.17 -8.62
CA PHE A 89 3.00 -15.17 -7.56
C PHE A 89 3.30 -15.74 -6.17
N TYR A 90 3.76 -14.89 -5.27
CA TYR A 90 4.04 -15.16 -3.87
C TYR A 90 4.91 -16.41 -3.60
N THR A 91 5.84 -16.68 -4.50
CA THR A 91 6.75 -17.82 -4.39
C THR A 91 8.19 -17.35 -4.21
N HIS A 92 8.83 -17.80 -3.15
CA HIS A 92 10.25 -17.59 -2.88
C HIS A 92 11.04 -18.86 -3.18
N VAL A 93 11.99 -18.80 -4.11
CA VAL A 93 12.91 -19.90 -4.42
C VAL A 93 14.29 -19.55 -3.90
N ALA A 94 14.89 -20.43 -3.09
CA ALA A 94 16.23 -20.16 -2.57
C ALA A 94 17.10 -21.41 -2.39
N GLY A 95 18.39 -21.26 -2.62
CA GLY A 95 19.39 -22.22 -2.17
C GLY A 95 19.76 -22.01 -0.70
N LEU A 96 19.86 -23.10 0.06
CA LEU A 96 20.29 -23.14 1.47
C LEU A 96 21.81 -23.36 1.59
N GLY A 97 22.55 -22.99 0.55
CA GLY A 97 24.00 -22.96 0.51
C GLY A 97 24.58 -21.79 1.29
N ARG A 98 25.84 -21.90 1.71
CA ARG A 98 26.57 -20.71 2.15
C ARG A 98 26.85 -19.77 0.98
N ASN A 99 27.14 -20.34 -0.18
CA ASN A 99 27.42 -19.64 -1.41
C ASN A 99 26.47 -20.13 -2.52
N PRO A 100 26.28 -19.34 -3.59
CA PRO A 100 25.43 -19.77 -4.71
C PRO A 100 25.90 -21.06 -5.37
N GLY A 101 27.20 -21.35 -5.33
CA GLY A 101 27.79 -22.59 -5.86
C GLY A 101 27.41 -23.87 -5.12
N ASP A 102 26.92 -23.77 -3.88
CA ASP A 102 26.62 -24.95 -3.07
C ASP A 102 25.29 -25.61 -3.50
N VAL A 103 24.43 -24.91 -4.25
CA VAL A 103 23.17 -25.40 -4.78
C VAL A 103 23.13 -25.19 -6.28
N THR A 104 23.04 -26.26 -7.07
CA THR A 104 23.00 -26.18 -8.54
C THR A 104 21.69 -26.77 -9.09
N VAL A 105 20.98 -25.99 -9.90
CA VAL A 105 19.81 -26.45 -10.67
C VAL A 105 20.18 -26.53 -12.14
N THR A 106 20.19 -27.73 -12.74
CA THR A 106 20.68 -27.96 -14.12
C THR A 106 19.59 -27.89 -15.19
N GLY A 107 18.31 -27.74 -14.84
CA GLY A 107 17.22 -27.59 -15.82
C GLY A 107 16.83 -26.14 -16.06
N GLY A 108 16.35 -25.45 -15.03
CA GLY A 108 16.01 -24.03 -15.08
C GLY A 108 15.07 -23.59 -13.96
N VAL A 109 15.12 -22.31 -13.59
CA VAL A 109 14.14 -21.66 -12.72
C VAL A 109 13.67 -20.42 -13.47
N ASN A 110 12.42 -20.43 -13.91
CA ASN A 110 11.93 -19.43 -14.84
C ASN A 110 10.73 -18.65 -14.29
N VAL A 111 10.49 -17.48 -14.88
CA VAL A 111 9.25 -16.71 -14.74
C VAL A 111 8.80 -16.36 -16.15
N ASN A 112 7.66 -16.93 -16.56
CA ASN A 112 6.97 -16.59 -17.80
C ASN A 112 5.87 -15.56 -17.54
N ALA A 113 5.30 -15.02 -18.61
CA ALA A 113 4.13 -14.15 -18.62
C ALA A 113 3.00 -14.72 -19.48
N ASP A 114 2.99 -16.04 -19.71
CA ASP A 114 1.98 -16.75 -20.51
C ASP A 114 0.54 -16.45 -20.04
N TRP A 115 0.34 -16.32 -18.73
CA TRP A 115 -0.96 -16.03 -18.12
C TRP A 115 -1.59 -14.71 -18.57
N ASP A 116 -0.79 -13.77 -19.08
CA ASP A 116 -1.23 -12.48 -19.62
C ASP A 116 -0.63 -12.23 -21.03
N ASN A 117 -0.51 -13.29 -21.83
CA ASN A 117 -0.06 -13.22 -23.24
C ASN A 117 1.29 -12.50 -23.43
N GLY A 118 2.28 -12.85 -22.61
CA GLY A 118 3.63 -12.27 -22.66
C GLY A 118 3.74 -10.91 -21.95
N ASN A 119 2.64 -10.35 -21.46
CA ASN A 119 2.65 -9.10 -20.70
C ASN A 119 3.11 -9.35 -19.24
N ALA A 120 4.37 -9.04 -18.96
CA ALA A 120 4.97 -9.19 -17.64
C ALA A 120 4.73 -8.01 -16.70
N THR A 121 3.97 -6.97 -17.09
CA THR A 121 3.73 -5.76 -16.27
C THR A 121 3.12 -6.06 -14.89
N ARG A 122 2.52 -7.24 -14.71
CA ARG A 122 1.97 -7.70 -13.42
C ARG A 122 2.71 -8.88 -12.79
N ASN A 123 3.89 -9.25 -13.29
CA ASN A 123 4.67 -10.34 -12.71
C ASN A 123 5.41 -9.92 -11.43
N PHE A 124 4.64 -9.70 -10.37
CA PHE A 124 5.08 -9.21 -9.07
C PHE A 124 5.39 -10.31 -8.05
N TRP A 125 5.86 -9.89 -6.88
CA TRP A 125 5.88 -10.63 -5.61
C TRP A 125 6.42 -12.05 -5.72
N ARG A 126 7.66 -12.20 -6.13
CA ARG A 126 8.40 -13.48 -6.14
C ARG A 126 9.87 -13.21 -5.84
N ALA A 127 10.64 -14.20 -5.45
CA ALA A 127 12.07 -14.00 -5.20
C ALA A 127 12.86 -15.24 -5.60
N ILE A 128 14.05 -15.05 -6.14
CA ILE A 128 14.98 -16.14 -6.48
C ILE A 128 16.36 -15.78 -5.93
N GLU A 129 16.89 -16.60 -5.02
CA GLU A 129 18.17 -16.28 -4.38
C GLU A 129 19.13 -17.44 -4.07
N ASN A 130 20.42 -17.09 -4.03
CA ASN A 130 21.50 -17.88 -3.45
C ASN A 130 21.68 -19.29 -4.07
N MET A 131 21.71 -19.36 -5.40
CA MET A 131 21.88 -20.63 -6.12
C MET A 131 22.53 -20.46 -7.49
N THR A 132 23.07 -21.56 -8.00
CA THR A 132 23.57 -21.68 -9.36
C THR A 132 22.45 -22.20 -10.27
N LEU A 133 22.14 -21.45 -11.33
CA LEU A 133 21.23 -21.87 -12.38
C LEU A 133 22.04 -22.26 -13.59
N ALA A 134 22.00 -23.52 -13.99
CA ALA A 134 22.73 -24.04 -15.14
C ALA A 134 21.75 -24.61 -16.18
N PRO A 135 20.93 -23.76 -16.81
CA PRO A 135 19.83 -24.21 -17.64
C PRO A 135 20.30 -25.03 -18.84
N THR A 136 19.69 -26.20 -19.07
CA THR A 136 20.06 -27.08 -20.21
C THR A 136 19.81 -26.43 -21.57
N SER A 137 18.88 -25.47 -21.65
CA SER A 137 18.62 -24.65 -22.84
C SER A 137 19.74 -23.63 -23.12
N GLY A 138 20.68 -23.44 -22.19
CA GLY A 138 21.68 -22.38 -22.22
C GLY A 138 21.19 -21.04 -21.69
N LYS A 139 19.91 -20.91 -21.32
CA LYS A 139 19.35 -19.65 -20.80
C LYS A 139 18.19 -19.83 -19.83
N THR A 140 18.06 -18.89 -18.90
CA THR A 140 16.95 -18.79 -17.95
C THR A 140 16.11 -17.57 -18.32
N GLN A 141 14.80 -17.71 -18.29
CA GLN A 141 13.87 -16.63 -18.60
C GLN A 141 13.22 -16.14 -17.30
N ILE A 142 13.35 -14.86 -16.99
CA ILE A 142 12.80 -14.25 -15.79
C ILE A 142 12.10 -12.95 -16.18
N ALA A 143 10.93 -13.08 -16.79
CA ALA A 143 10.08 -11.97 -17.20
C ALA A 143 9.32 -11.42 -15.97
N VAL A 144 9.86 -10.39 -15.32
CA VAL A 144 9.30 -9.84 -14.07
C VAL A 144 9.07 -8.34 -14.15
N SER A 145 8.24 -7.84 -13.24
CA SER A 145 8.11 -6.41 -12.93
C SER A 145 8.61 -6.09 -11.52
N GLN A 146 7.97 -5.19 -10.77
CA GLN A 146 8.41 -4.76 -9.44
C GLN A 146 8.26 -5.87 -8.37
N ALA A 147 8.98 -5.72 -7.25
CA ALA A 147 9.05 -6.66 -6.13
C ALA A 147 9.36 -8.12 -6.51
N ALA A 148 10.30 -8.27 -7.44
CA ALA A 148 10.81 -9.55 -7.90
C ALA A 148 12.35 -9.65 -7.81
N PRO A 149 12.95 -9.59 -6.60
CA PRO A 149 14.40 -9.49 -6.49
C PRO A 149 15.10 -10.78 -6.93
N LEU A 150 16.18 -10.60 -7.68
CA LEU A 150 17.13 -11.63 -8.05
C LEU A 150 18.44 -11.37 -7.32
N ARG A 151 18.82 -12.28 -6.40
CA ARG A 151 19.96 -12.04 -5.50
C ARG A 151 20.89 -13.24 -5.45
N ARG A 152 22.21 -13.00 -5.43
CA ARG A 152 23.19 -14.09 -5.21
C ARG A 152 23.00 -15.25 -6.19
N LEU A 153 22.76 -14.96 -7.46
CA LEU A 153 22.61 -15.97 -8.49
C LEU A 153 23.91 -16.17 -9.25
N ASN A 154 24.19 -17.42 -9.63
CA ASN A 154 25.29 -17.77 -10.53
C ASN A 154 24.68 -18.47 -11.75
N ILE A 155 24.38 -17.70 -12.79
CA ILE A 155 23.69 -18.17 -13.98
C ILE A 155 24.73 -18.64 -15.00
N LYS A 156 24.81 -19.96 -15.23
CA LYS A 156 25.68 -20.62 -16.21
C LYS A 156 25.05 -20.59 -17.60
N GLY A 157 24.79 -19.39 -18.10
CA GLY A 157 24.10 -19.17 -19.36
C GLY A 157 23.64 -17.72 -19.53
N GLU A 158 22.64 -17.52 -20.39
CA GLU A 158 22.03 -16.22 -20.64
C GLU A 158 20.83 -15.98 -19.70
N LEU A 159 20.47 -14.71 -19.52
CA LEU A 159 19.32 -14.26 -18.74
C LEU A 159 18.41 -13.38 -19.62
N ASP A 160 17.25 -13.91 -20.00
CA ASP A 160 16.20 -13.14 -20.68
C ASP A 160 15.28 -12.53 -19.60
N LEU A 161 15.06 -11.21 -19.64
CA LEU A 161 14.24 -10.49 -18.66
C LEU A 161 12.84 -10.17 -19.16
N PHE A 162 12.41 -10.80 -20.24
CA PHE A 162 11.16 -10.54 -20.93
C PHE A 162 10.52 -11.86 -21.37
N ASP A 163 9.27 -11.77 -21.83
CA ASP A 163 8.58 -12.88 -22.49
C ASP A 163 8.02 -12.46 -23.84
N PHE A 164 7.65 -13.44 -24.65
CA PHE A 164 7.04 -13.22 -25.96
C PHE A 164 5.52 -13.18 -25.86
N ASP A 165 4.90 -12.25 -26.57
CA ASP A 165 3.47 -12.28 -26.83
C ASP A 165 3.11 -13.37 -27.86
N SER A 166 1.81 -13.61 -28.08
CA SER A 166 1.33 -14.56 -29.10
C SER A 166 1.81 -14.30 -30.53
N ASN A 167 2.32 -13.10 -30.81
CA ASN A 167 2.84 -12.69 -32.12
C ASN A 167 4.39 -12.72 -32.17
N TRP A 168 5.04 -13.28 -31.15
CA TRP A 168 6.51 -13.34 -31.02
C TRP A 168 7.18 -11.96 -30.88
N ASN A 169 6.45 -10.93 -30.46
CA ASN A 169 7.05 -9.68 -30.03
C ASN A 169 7.46 -9.80 -28.56
N ALA A 170 8.49 -9.05 -28.15
CA ALA A 170 8.80 -8.90 -26.73
C ALA A 170 7.63 -8.16 -26.03
N GLY A 171 6.92 -8.86 -25.14
CA GLY A 171 5.80 -8.33 -24.38
C GLY A 171 6.23 -7.30 -23.35
N TRP A 172 5.30 -6.48 -22.85
CA TRP A 172 5.65 -5.39 -21.92
C TRP A 172 6.17 -5.90 -20.59
N ALA A 173 7.18 -5.23 -20.03
CA ALA A 173 7.75 -5.57 -18.73
C ALA A 173 8.28 -4.31 -18.02
N SER A 174 8.10 -4.24 -16.70
CA SER A 174 8.42 -3.05 -15.88
C SER A 174 9.23 -3.44 -14.63
N GLY A 175 10.24 -4.26 -14.84
CA GLY A 175 11.21 -4.65 -13.81
C GLY A 175 12.17 -3.51 -13.48
N GLY A 176 13.22 -3.75 -12.72
CA GLY A 176 13.52 -4.98 -11.98
C GLY A 176 14.80 -4.81 -11.20
N PHE A 177 15.15 -5.82 -10.42
CA PHE A 177 16.24 -5.74 -9.47
C PHE A 177 17.14 -6.99 -9.54
N LEU A 178 18.43 -6.77 -9.84
CA LEU A 178 19.46 -7.80 -9.83
C LEU A 178 20.62 -7.36 -8.93
N ALA A 179 20.93 -8.13 -7.89
CA ALA A 179 22.03 -7.82 -7.00
C ALA A 179 22.92 -9.01 -6.70
N ASP A 180 24.21 -8.73 -6.49
CA ASP A 180 25.19 -9.71 -6.01
C ASP A 180 25.24 -10.99 -6.87
N SER A 181 24.97 -10.86 -8.18
CA SER A 181 24.73 -11.97 -9.08
C SER A 181 25.68 -11.96 -10.26
N LYS A 182 26.00 -13.16 -10.74
CA LYS A 182 26.85 -13.40 -11.91
C LYS A 182 26.07 -14.10 -13.01
N VAL A 183 26.15 -13.58 -14.22
CA VAL A 183 25.62 -14.18 -15.45
C VAL A 183 26.79 -14.48 -16.37
N ASP A 184 27.07 -15.75 -16.65
CA ASP A 184 28.23 -16.11 -17.48
C ASP A 184 28.01 -15.69 -18.97
N GLY A 185 26.76 -15.57 -19.40
CA GLY A 185 26.36 -15.11 -20.74
C GLY A 185 25.86 -13.66 -20.79
N LYS A 186 25.00 -13.39 -21.77
CA LYS A 186 24.35 -12.09 -21.94
C LYS A 186 23.12 -11.94 -21.05
N VAL A 187 22.85 -10.71 -20.64
CA VAL A 187 21.55 -10.29 -20.09
C VAL A 187 20.77 -9.57 -21.18
N VAL A 188 19.53 -10.00 -21.42
CA VAL A 188 18.66 -9.50 -22.48
C VAL A 188 17.40 -8.86 -21.88
N PRO A 189 17.39 -7.52 -21.71
CA PRO A 189 16.21 -6.79 -21.25
C PRO A 189 15.07 -6.76 -22.27
N ALA A 190 15.41 -6.66 -23.56
CA ALA A 190 14.47 -6.46 -24.67
C ALA A 190 13.50 -5.29 -24.42
N SER A 191 12.24 -5.58 -24.09
CA SER A 191 11.15 -4.62 -23.86
C SER A 191 11.08 -4.05 -22.43
N GLN A 192 11.93 -4.52 -21.51
CA GLN A 192 12.00 -3.99 -20.14
C GLN A 192 12.17 -2.48 -20.13
N GLN A 193 11.20 -1.79 -19.53
CA GLN A 193 11.15 -0.32 -19.49
C GLN A 193 12.37 0.26 -18.77
N GLN A 194 12.68 -0.29 -17.60
CA GLN A 194 13.81 0.09 -16.76
C GLN A 194 14.40 -1.14 -16.07
N TRP A 195 15.60 -1.00 -15.50
CA TRP A 195 16.21 -2.05 -14.68
C TRP A 195 17.30 -1.49 -13.77
N PHE A 196 17.42 -2.04 -12.56
CA PHE A 196 18.50 -1.74 -11.63
C PHE A 196 19.34 -2.98 -11.33
N SER A 197 20.64 -2.88 -11.57
CA SER A 197 21.61 -3.91 -11.24
C SER A 197 22.74 -3.36 -10.38
N ARG A 198 23.09 -4.05 -9.29
CA ARG A 198 24.25 -3.66 -8.47
C ARG A 198 25.12 -4.83 -8.04
N ASN A 199 26.41 -4.56 -7.78
CA ASN A 199 27.38 -5.57 -7.35
C ASN A 199 27.29 -6.87 -8.17
N SER A 200 27.06 -6.75 -9.47
CA SER A 200 26.77 -7.88 -10.34
C SER A 200 27.76 -7.96 -11.49
N GLU A 201 27.80 -9.09 -12.16
CA GLU A 201 28.74 -9.36 -13.23
C GLU A 201 28.01 -10.07 -14.37
N TRP A 202 28.26 -9.68 -15.61
CA TRP A 202 27.79 -10.38 -16.80
C TRP A 202 28.84 -10.37 -17.91
N ASN A 203 28.69 -11.19 -18.94
CA ASN A 203 29.53 -11.07 -20.12
C ASN A 203 29.10 -9.88 -20.99
N GLU A 204 27.79 -9.72 -21.21
CA GLU A 204 27.23 -8.67 -22.06
C GLU A 204 25.85 -8.22 -21.57
N TRP A 205 25.52 -6.94 -21.79
CA TRP A 205 24.19 -6.37 -21.59
C TRP A 205 23.69 -5.80 -22.92
N THR A 206 22.58 -6.32 -23.45
CA THR A 206 22.28 -6.14 -24.88
C THR A 206 21.60 -4.82 -25.26
N ASN A 207 20.74 -4.25 -24.41
CA ASN A 207 19.98 -3.04 -24.75
C ASN A 207 19.43 -2.29 -23.52
N GLY A 208 18.90 -1.08 -23.73
CA GLY A 208 18.13 -0.34 -22.73
C GLY A 208 16.98 0.44 -23.36
N VAL A 209 15.87 0.60 -22.62
CA VAL A 209 14.65 1.25 -23.12
C VAL A 209 14.51 2.67 -22.58
N TRP A 210 14.26 2.84 -21.27
CA TRP A 210 14.07 4.19 -20.69
C TRP A 210 15.07 4.56 -19.59
N ASN A 211 15.39 3.63 -18.68
CA ASN A 211 16.31 3.88 -17.56
C ASN A 211 16.98 2.58 -17.11
N MET A 212 18.21 2.33 -17.54
CA MET A 212 18.98 1.14 -17.16
C MET A 212 20.17 1.56 -16.32
N MET A 213 20.20 1.13 -15.05
CA MET A 213 21.20 1.60 -14.10
C MET A 213 22.03 0.48 -13.49
N PHE A 214 23.33 0.76 -13.39
CA PHE A 214 24.36 -0.19 -12.97
C PHE A 214 25.24 0.44 -11.88
N VAL A 215 25.29 -0.16 -10.70
CA VAL A 215 26.09 0.37 -9.56
C VAL A 215 27.06 -0.69 -9.07
N GLY A 216 28.36 -0.44 -9.15
CA GLY A 216 29.35 -1.43 -8.75
C GLY A 216 29.26 -2.73 -9.54
N SER A 217 28.71 -2.71 -10.76
CA SER A 217 28.64 -3.90 -11.61
C SER A 217 29.86 -3.98 -12.53
N LYS A 218 30.40 -5.18 -12.73
CA LYS A 218 31.45 -5.41 -13.75
C LYS A 218 30.83 -5.59 -15.11
N ASN A 219 31.57 -5.16 -16.14
CA ASN A 219 31.16 -5.19 -17.53
C ASN A 219 29.83 -4.46 -17.79
N ALA A 220 29.55 -3.40 -17.03
CA ALA A 220 28.44 -2.50 -17.33
C ALA A 220 28.55 -2.00 -18.79
N PRO A 221 27.41 -1.86 -19.51
CA PRO A 221 27.44 -1.50 -20.92
C PRO A 221 28.07 -0.11 -21.12
N SER A 222 28.73 0.07 -22.27
CA SER A 222 29.26 1.36 -22.71
C SER A 222 28.17 2.25 -23.29
N GLY A 223 28.39 3.56 -23.25
CA GLY A 223 27.41 4.57 -23.66
C GLY A 223 26.96 5.40 -22.46
N THR A 224 26.26 6.50 -22.73
CA THR A 224 25.83 7.43 -21.68
C THR A 224 24.43 7.93 -21.99
N PHE A 225 23.62 8.04 -20.94
CA PHE A 225 22.33 8.71 -20.98
C PHE A 225 22.39 10.05 -21.75
N PRO A 226 21.38 10.42 -22.58
CA PRO A 226 20.04 9.81 -22.66
C PRO A 226 19.89 8.61 -23.61
N ASP A 227 20.82 8.43 -24.55
CA ASP A 227 20.75 7.37 -25.57
C ASP A 227 22.15 6.79 -25.88
N PRO A 228 22.43 5.52 -25.54
CA PRO A 228 21.54 4.60 -24.82
C PRO A 228 21.27 5.08 -23.38
N PRO A 229 20.14 4.69 -22.76
CA PRO A 229 19.70 5.20 -21.47
C PRO A 229 20.42 4.54 -20.28
N TYR A 230 21.75 4.50 -20.33
CA TYR A 230 22.61 3.87 -19.33
C TYR A 230 23.11 4.87 -18.29
N THR A 231 22.89 4.53 -17.03
CA THR A 231 23.49 5.20 -15.86
C THR A 231 24.46 4.24 -15.19
N VAL A 232 25.76 4.56 -15.19
CA VAL A 232 26.80 3.70 -14.62
C VAL A 232 27.50 4.41 -13.47
N VAL A 233 27.43 3.82 -12.27
CA VAL A 233 28.21 4.23 -11.11
C VAL A 233 29.27 3.14 -10.84
N PRO A 234 30.57 3.44 -10.92
CA PRO A 234 31.61 2.39 -10.97
C PRO A 234 31.69 1.48 -9.74
N THR A 235 31.33 2.00 -8.56
CA THR A 235 31.37 1.26 -7.29
C THR A 235 30.08 1.48 -6.52
N THR A 236 29.69 0.51 -5.70
CA THR A 236 28.63 0.68 -4.70
C THR A 236 29.24 1.33 -3.46
N PRO A 237 28.89 2.58 -3.10
CA PRO A 237 29.62 3.32 -2.07
C PRO A 237 29.59 2.68 -0.69
N VAL A 238 28.40 2.23 -0.25
CA VAL A 238 28.22 1.56 1.03
C VAL A 238 27.04 0.60 0.91
N ILE A 239 27.23 -0.65 1.32
CA ILE A 239 26.17 -1.66 1.21
C ILE A 239 26.39 -2.77 2.23
N ARG A 240 25.30 -3.44 2.58
CA ARG A 240 25.32 -4.72 3.26
C ARG A 240 24.42 -5.64 2.46
N GLU A 241 24.91 -6.80 2.05
CA GLU A 241 24.04 -7.74 1.35
C GLU A 241 22.94 -8.28 2.30
N LYS A 242 21.78 -8.65 1.73
CA LYS A 242 20.61 -9.12 2.48
C LYS A 242 20.96 -10.36 3.33
N PRO A 243 20.51 -10.46 4.59
CA PRO A 243 20.59 -11.71 5.35
C PRO A 243 19.83 -12.87 4.69
N TYR A 244 20.35 -14.09 4.79
CA TYR A 244 19.70 -15.27 4.18
C TYR A 244 19.84 -16.53 5.04
N LEU A 245 18.85 -17.41 4.92
CA LEU A 245 18.82 -18.73 5.57
C LEU A 245 19.76 -19.69 4.83
N TYR A 246 20.56 -20.47 5.56
CA TYR A 246 21.38 -21.53 4.98
C TYR A 246 21.58 -22.70 5.96
N ILE A 247 22.12 -23.80 5.45
CA ILE A 247 22.51 -24.97 6.24
C ILE A 247 24.03 -25.03 6.29
N ASP A 248 24.60 -25.14 7.50
CA ASP A 248 26.04 -25.30 7.68
C ASP A 248 26.54 -26.74 7.41
N GLY A 249 27.86 -26.93 7.44
CA GLY A 249 28.47 -28.25 7.19
C GLY A 249 28.10 -29.34 8.21
N SER A 250 27.44 -29.00 9.33
CA SER A 250 26.92 -29.95 10.31
C SER A 250 25.42 -30.26 10.12
N GLY A 251 24.79 -29.69 9.09
CA GLY A 251 23.37 -29.88 8.81
C GLY A 251 22.44 -28.96 9.64
N GLN A 252 22.98 -27.96 10.33
CA GLN A 252 22.19 -27.05 11.16
C GLN A 252 21.77 -25.80 10.39
N TYR A 253 20.55 -25.33 10.62
CA TYR A 253 20.06 -24.07 10.05
C TYR A 253 20.70 -22.87 10.74
N GLN A 254 21.04 -21.89 9.92
CA GLN A 254 21.70 -20.65 10.30
C GLN A 254 21.12 -19.50 9.47
N VAL A 255 21.09 -18.29 10.01
CA VAL A 255 20.92 -17.08 9.21
C VAL A 255 22.27 -16.42 9.05
N PHE A 256 22.74 -16.27 7.82
CA PHE A 256 23.94 -15.50 7.54
C PHE A 256 23.62 -14.01 7.45
N VAL A 257 24.44 -13.20 8.11
CA VAL A 257 24.38 -11.74 8.09
C VAL A 257 25.67 -11.23 7.45
N PRO A 258 25.63 -10.81 6.17
CA PRO A 258 26.77 -10.20 5.50
C PRO A 258 27.28 -8.96 6.23
N SER A 259 28.60 -8.73 6.18
CA SER A 259 29.24 -7.54 6.73
C SER A 259 28.89 -6.29 5.93
N LEU A 260 28.94 -5.12 6.59
CA LEU A 260 28.95 -3.83 5.90
C LEU A 260 30.21 -3.73 5.03
N GLN A 261 30.05 -3.32 3.78
CA GLN A 261 31.12 -3.10 2.83
C GLN A 261 31.02 -1.71 2.22
N SER A 262 32.13 -1.22 1.67
CA SER A 262 32.21 0.07 1.00
C SER A 262 33.04 -0.02 -0.27
N GLY A 263 32.71 0.81 -1.26
CA GLY A 263 33.42 0.86 -2.54
C GLY A 263 33.45 -0.47 -3.28
N THR A 264 32.40 -1.29 -3.20
CA THR A 264 32.38 -2.63 -3.77
C THR A 264 32.14 -2.63 -5.27
N GLN A 265 32.66 -3.64 -5.97
CA GLN A 265 32.38 -3.89 -7.37
C GLN A 265 32.37 -5.40 -7.67
N GLY A 266 31.37 -5.85 -8.42
CA GLY A 266 31.13 -7.27 -8.70
C GLY A 266 30.54 -8.01 -7.50
N VAL A 267 30.49 -9.34 -7.60
CA VAL A 267 29.81 -10.17 -6.60
C VAL A 267 30.63 -10.32 -5.31
N SER A 268 29.95 -10.29 -4.17
CA SER A 268 30.52 -10.39 -2.83
C SER A 268 31.17 -11.75 -2.53
N TRP A 269 30.87 -12.76 -3.35
CA TRP A 269 31.37 -14.14 -3.25
C TRP A 269 32.45 -14.47 -4.31
N ALA A 270 32.99 -13.46 -5.01
CA ALA A 270 33.99 -13.66 -6.06
C ALA A 270 35.33 -14.20 -5.54
N ALA A 271 35.74 -13.77 -4.33
CA ALA A 271 37.02 -14.11 -3.70
C ALA A 271 36.89 -15.18 -2.60
N GLY A 272 35.87 -16.04 -2.70
CA GLY A 272 35.48 -16.99 -1.65
C GLY A 272 34.18 -16.57 -0.98
N SER A 273 33.90 -17.10 0.22
CA SER A 273 32.65 -16.78 0.90
C SER A 273 32.53 -15.31 1.28
N THR A 274 31.34 -14.76 1.07
CA THR A 274 30.98 -13.40 1.49
C THR A 274 31.33 -13.19 2.96
N PRO A 275 32.03 -12.09 3.33
CA PRO A 275 32.33 -11.77 4.72
C PRO A 275 31.07 -11.49 5.54
N GLY A 276 31.04 -11.93 6.79
CA GLY A 276 29.90 -11.74 7.70
C GLY A 276 29.90 -12.72 8.85
N GLN A 277 28.76 -12.85 9.54
CA GLN A 277 28.58 -13.74 10.68
C GLN A 277 27.32 -14.59 10.55
N SER A 278 27.35 -15.79 11.13
CA SER A 278 26.20 -16.71 11.17
C SER A 278 25.54 -16.68 12.53
N ILE A 279 24.21 -16.63 12.54
CA ILE A 279 23.40 -16.67 13.73
C ILE A 279 22.63 -18.01 13.72
N PRO A 280 22.79 -18.87 14.74
CA PRO A 280 22.06 -20.12 14.84
C PRO A 280 20.55 -19.91 14.82
N ILE A 281 19.82 -20.77 14.09
CA ILE A 281 18.36 -20.66 13.99
C ILE A 281 17.67 -20.66 15.36
N GLY A 282 18.27 -21.32 16.37
CA GLY A 282 17.76 -21.34 17.74
C GLY A 282 17.76 -19.97 18.44
N GLN A 283 18.42 -18.95 17.88
CA GLN A 283 18.34 -17.56 18.34
C GLN A 283 17.20 -16.77 17.69
N PHE A 284 16.45 -17.38 16.75
CA PHE A 284 15.26 -16.79 16.14
C PHE A 284 13.99 -17.34 16.78
N TYR A 285 12.99 -16.48 16.92
CA TYR A 285 11.61 -16.90 17.01
C TYR A 285 11.08 -17.13 15.60
N ILE A 286 10.67 -18.36 15.31
CA ILE A 286 10.06 -18.74 14.04
C ILE A 286 8.58 -18.40 14.12
N ALA A 287 8.21 -17.27 13.53
CA ALA A 287 6.84 -16.80 13.48
C ALA A 287 6.06 -17.61 12.44
N ARG A 288 4.87 -18.05 12.82
CA ARG A 288 3.94 -18.87 12.04
C ARG A 288 2.60 -18.15 11.97
N PRO A 289 1.94 -18.03 10.80
CA PRO A 289 0.75 -17.19 10.65
C PRO A 289 -0.42 -17.64 11.54
N GLU A 290 -0.51 -18.93 11.84
CA GLU A 290 -1.57 -19.51 12.68
C GLU A 290 -1.44 -19.24 14.18
N SER A 291 -0.29 -18.74 14.65
CA SER A 291 -0.01 -18.64 16.09
C SER A 291 0.77 -17.40 16.53
N ALA A 292 1.54 -16.78 15.64
CA ALA A 292 2.29 -15.58 15.96
C ALA A 292 1.34 -14.37 16.10
N THR A 293 1.49 -13.65 17.20
CA THR A 293 0.76 -12.40 17.46
C THR A 293 1.77 -11.29 17.71
N ALA A 294 1.35 -10.02 17.61
CA ALA A 294 2.22 -8.90 17.98
C ALA A 294 2.80 -9.05 19.39
N ALA A 295 2.03 -9.59 20.34
CA ALA A 295 2.47 -9.85 21.70
C ALA A 295 3.58 -10.91 21.78
N THR A 296 3.44 -12.05 21.09
CA THR A 296 4.46 -13.11 21.12
C THR A 296 5.74 -12.67 20.40
N LEU A 297 5.61 -11.92 19.30
CA LEU A 297 6.74 -11.33 18.57
C LEU A 297 7.51 -10.34 19.45
N ASN A 298 6.81 -9.42 20.12
CA ASN A 298 7.43 -8.45 21.02
C ASN A 298 8.07 -9.12 22.25
N ALA A 299 7.45 -10.17 22.80
CA ALA A 299 8.03 -10.94 23.89
C ALA A 299 9.34 -11.64 23.48
N ALA A 300 9.40 -12.19 22.26
CA ALA A 300 10.62 -12.78 21.72
C ALA A 300 11.73 -11.73 21.55
N LEU A 301 11.41 -10.57 20.98
CA LEU A 301 12.35 -9.45 20.84
C LEU A 301 12.88 -8.98 22.21
N ALA A 302 12.01 -8.88 23.22
CA ALA A 302 12.39 -8.52 24.58
C ALA A 302 13.32 -9.56 25.25
N GLN A 303 13.25 -10.82 24.83
CA GLN A 303 14.17 -11.89 25.25
C GLN A 303 15.49 -11.91 24.45
N GLY A 304 15.70 -10.95 23.55
CA GLY A 304 16.89 -10.87 22.70
C GLY A 304 16.87 -11.82 21.51
N LYS A 305 15.72 -12.40 21.16
CA LYS A 305 15.59 -13.21 19.95
C LYS A 305 15.50 -12.31 18.71
N HIS A 306 15.95 -12.85 17.60
CA HIS A 306 15.62 -12.36 16.27
C HIS A 306 14.26 -12.91 15.80
N LEU A 307 13.74 -12.42 14.68
CA LEU A 307 12.47 -12.90 14.12
C LEU A 307 12.69 -13.49 12.72
N LEU A 308 12.11 -14.66 12.47
CA LEU A 308 11.97 -15.23 11.13
C LEU A 308 10.50 -15.49 10.85
N PHE A 309 9.95 -14.82 9.84
CA PHE A 309 8.58 -15.01 9.39
C PHE A 309 8.51 -16.07 8.29
N THR A 310 7.77 -17.15 8.53
CA THR A 310 7.48 -18.17 7.52
C THR A 310 6.38 -17.67 6.57
N PRO A 311 6.15 -18.31 5.41
CA PRO A 311 5.15 -17.86 4.44
C PRO A 311 3.76 -17.76 5.08
N GLY A 312 3.07 -16.65 4.84
CA GLY A 312 1.72 -16.42 5.36
C GLY A 312 1.35 -14.93 5.49
N ILE A 313 0.10 -14.67 5.85
CA ILE A 313 -0.41 -13.34 6.19
C ILE A 313 -0.58 -13.26 7.71
N TYR A 314 0.05 -12.25 8.32
CA TYR A 314 0.07 -12.02 9.76
C TYR A 314 -0.73 -10.77 10.09
N HIS A 315 -1.89 -10.99 10.69
CA HIS A 315 -2.75 -9.93 11.20
C HIS A 315 -2.24 -9.46 12.56
N LEU A 316 -1.98 -8.16 12.67
CA LEU A 316 -1.37 -7.53 13.83
C LEU A 316 -2.38 -6.61 14.51
N ASN A 317 -2.67 -6.93 15.78
CA ASN A 317 -3.49 -6.09 16.64
C ASN A 317 -2.69 -5.01 17.39
N ASP A 318 -1.37 -5.09 17.37
CA ASP A 318 -0.44 -4.15 17.99
C ASP A 318 0.86 -4.04 17.17
N THR A 319 1.65 -3.01 17.42
CA THR A 319 2.92 -2.75 16.73
C THR A 319 4.02 -3.73 17.15
N ILE A 320 4.79 -4.24 16.19
CA ILE A 320 6.06 -4.93 16.46
C ILE A 320 7.13 -3.88 16.78
N ARG A 321 7.80 -3.99 17.93
CA ARG A 321 8.72 -2.97 18.46
C ARG A 321 10.15 -3.51 18.57
N ILE A 322 11.01 -3.10 17.64
CA ILE A 322 12.42 -3.48 17.65
C ILE A 322 13.20 -2.43 18.44
N THR A 323 13.63 -2.78 19.64
CA THR A 323 14.37 -1.88 20.55
C THR A 323 15.84 -2.27 20.74
N SER A 324 16.21 -3.50 20.37
CA SER A 324 17.57 -4.03 20.56
C SER A 324 18.42 -3.81 19.30
N PRO A 325 19.69 -3.34 19.44
CA PRO A 325 20.61 -3.24 18.31
C PRO A 325 20.89 -4.62 17.70
N ASN A 326 21.32 -4.64 16.44
CA ASN A 326 21.66 -5.87 15.69
C ASN A 326 20.51 -6.87 15.47
N THR A 327 19.27 -6.52 15.82
CA THR A 327 18.11 -7.40 15.60
C THR A 327 17.95 -7.69 14.10
N VAL A 328 17.85 -8.98 13.75
CA VAL A 328 17.47 -9.44 12.42
C VAL A 328 15.99 -9.80 12.39
N VAL A 329 15.27 -9.28 11.40
CA VAL A 329 13.92 -9.68 11.03
C VAL A 329 13.95 -10.13 9.58
N LEU A 330 13.72 -11.42 9.35
CA LEU A 330 13.83 -12.03 8.03
C LEU A 330 12.51 -12.70 7.64
N GLY A 331 12.02 -12.44 6.43
CA GLY A 331 10.92 -13.18 5.83
C GLY A 331 11.40 -14.23 4.82
N ILE A 332 10.74 -15.39 4.81
CA ILE A 332 10.87 -16.39 3.75
C ILE A 332 9.49 -16.71 3.16
N GLY A 333 9.38 -16.74 1.82
CA GLY A 333 8.10 -16.96 1.15
C GLY A 333 7.17 -15.74 1.17
N ILE A 334 7.75 -14.53 1.20
CA ILE A 334 7.03 -13.26 1.05
C ILE A 334 5.92 -13.12 2.10
N PRO A 335 6.25 -13.28 3.39
CA PRO A 335 5.29 -13.08 4.46
C PRO A 335 4.76 -11.65 4.45
N THR A 336 3.48 -11.51 4.74
CA THR A 336 2.76 -10.24 4.67
C THR A 336 2.28 -9.84 6.06
N LEU A 337 2.61 -8.64 6.51
CA LEU A 337 2.16 -8.07 7.79
C LEU A 337 1.03 -7.07 7.55
N VAL A 338 -0.10 -7.26 8.25
CA VAL A 338 -1.30 -6.42 8.13
C VAL A 338 -1.61 -5.79 9.49
N PRO A 339 -1.46 -4.47 9.68
CA PRO A 339 -1.88 -3.79 10.91
C PRO A 339 -3.39 -3.53 10.90
N ASP A 340 -4.15 -4.26 11.71
CA ASP A 340 -5.62 -4.18 11.70
C ASP A 340 -6.17 -2.98 12.47
N THR A 341 -5.38 -2.42 13.39
CA THR A 341 -5.83 -1.44 14.40
C THR A 341 -5.49 0.00 14.08
N GLY A 342 -4.91 0.28 12.91
CA GLY A 342 -4.46 1.63 12.51
C GLY A 342 -3.18 2.06 13.24
N LEU A 343 -2.51 1.14 13.93
CA LEU A 343 -1.16 1.33 14.45
C LEU A 343 -0.14 1.01 13.36
N ALA A 344 1.12 1.44 13.55
CA ALA A 344 2.20 0.96 12.69
C ALA A 344 2.34 -0.57 12.82
N ALA A 345 2.61 -1.25 11.71
CA ALA A 345 2.90 -2.68 11.73
C ALA A 345 4.21 -2.94 12.48
N MET A 346 5.21 -2.09 12.26
CA MET A 346 6.53 -2.24 12.88
C MET A 346 7.19 -0.88 13.13
N THR A 347 7.92 -0.79 14.25
CA THR A 347 8.74 0.36 14.61
C THR A 347 10.14 -0.10 15.01
N VAL A 348 11.13 0.72 14.69
CA VAL A 348 12.54 0.53 15.08
C VAL A 348 12.95 1.69 15.98
N ALA A 349 13.55 1.41 17.12
CA ALA A 349 14.19 2.43 17.95
C ALA A 349 15.44 3.01 17.25
N ASP A 350 15.97 4.13 17.75
CA ASP A 350 17.20 4.75 17.23
C ASP A 350 18.45 3.94 17.65
N VAL A 351 18.59 2.73 17.13
CA VAL A 351 19.62 1.76 17.52
C VAL A 351 20.41 1.23 16.32
N ASP A 352 21.65 0.83 16.59
CA ASP A 352 22.55 0.32 15.56
C ASP A 352 22.06 -0.99 14.94
N GLY A 353 22.31 -1.13 13.65
CA GLY A 353 22.49 -2.43 13.03
C GLY A 353 21.23 -3.29 12.94
N VAL A 354 20.02 -2.74 12.99
CA VAL A 354 18.83 -3.56 12.70
C VAL A 354 18.85 -4.02 11.23
N LYS A 355 18.41 -5.24 10.94
CA LYS A 355 18.20 -5.72 9.57
C LYS A 355 16.78 -6.20 9.39
N ILE A 356 16.06 -5.62 8.43
CA ILE A 356 14.69 -6.04 8.07
C ILE A 356 14.73 -6.46 6.60
N ALA A 357 14.31 -7.68 6.30
CA ALA A 357 14.50 -8.27 4.98
C ALA A 357 13.32 -9.14 4.53
N GLY A 358 12.87 -8.97 3.29
CA GLY A 358 11.93 -9.88 2.62
C GLY A 358 10.53 -9.89 3.21
N LEU A 359 10.00 -8.72 3.56
CA LEU A 359 8.65 -8.56 4.12
C LEU A 359 7.77 -7.72 3.20
N THR A 360 6.49 -8.08 3.16
CA THR A 360 5.44 -7.21 2.64
C THR A 360 4.69 -6.57 3.82
N PHE A 361 4.56 -5.25 3.81
CA PHE A 361 3.68 -4.49 4.69
C PHE A 361 2.42 -4.13 3.90
N ASP A 362 1.29 -4.73 4.26
CA ASP A 362 0.03 -4.51 3.55
C ASP A 362 -0.90 -3.70 4.45
N ALA A 363 -1.35 -2.54 3.99
CA ALA A 363 -2.12 -1.63 4.81
C ALA A 363 -3.46 -2.27 5.21
N GLY A 364 -3.76 -2.25 6.52
CA GLY A 364 -5.04 -2.72 7.02
C GLY A 364 -6.18 -1.73 6.72
N PRO A 365 -7.43 -2.15 6.98
CA PRO A 365 -8.60 -1.33 6.70
C PRO A 365 -8.67 -0.05 7.56
N ALA A 366 -8.08 -0.08 8.75
CA ALA A 366 -7.89 1.09 9.59
C ALA A 366 -6.67 1.89 9.12
N ASN A 367 -6.86 3.20 8.92
CA ASN A 367 -5.78 4.07 8.45
C ASN A 367 -4.62 4.10 9.44
N SER A 368 -3.44 3.65 8.99
CA SER A 368 -2.21 3.72 9.79
C SER A 368 -1.44 5.01 9.49
N PRO A 369 -0.98 5.80 10.48
CA PRO A 369 -0.17 6.98 10.22
C PRO A 369 1.16 6.66 9.51
N VAL A 370 1.69 5.46 9.73
CA VAL A 370 2.87 4.90 9.08
C VAL A 370 2.79 3.37 9.12
N LEU A 371 3.25 2.63 8.10
CA LEU A 371 3.32 1.15 8.18
C LEU A 371 4.62 0.67 8.83
N LEU A 372 5.77 1.23 8.42
CA LEU A 372 7.08 1.03 9.03
C LEU A 372 7.74 2.37 9.40
N ASP A 373 8.04 2.57 10.69
CA ASP A 373 8.75 3.76 11.19
C ASP A 373 10.16 3.35 11.69
N VAL A 374 11.21 3.84 11.03
CA VAL A 374 12.60 3.50 11.33
C VAL A 374 13.28 4.64 12.08
N GLY A 375 13.44 4.46 13.39
CA GLY A 375 13.80 5.50 14.33
C GLY A 375 12.59 6.35 14.72
N PRO A 376 12.51 6.85 15.96
CA PRO A 376 11.49 7.84 16.33
C PRO A 376 11.73 9.18 15.61
N GLN A 377 10.67 9.98 15.45
CA GLN A 377 10.82 11.35 14.94
C GLN A 377 11.78 12.16 15.84
N GLY A 378 12.73 12.85 15.22
CA GLY A 378 13.77 13.59 15.95
C GLY A 378 15.01 12.76 16.28
N SER A 379 15.16 11.55 15.73
CA SER A 379 16.43 10.80 15.72
C SER A 379 17.61 11.70 15.32
N THR A 380 18.70 11.60 16.09
CA THR A 380 19.93 12.37 15.87
C THR A 380 21.19 11.51 15.95
N ALA A 381 21.09 10.26 16.41
CA ALA A 381 22.24 9.36 16.50
C ALA A 381 22.81 9.06 15.12
N ARG A 382 24.14 8.89 15.03
CA ARG A 382 24.83 8.45 13.82
C ARG A 382 25.15 6.96 13.93
N HIS A 383 24.82 6.22 12.89
CA HIS A 383 24.94 4.76 12.83
C HIS A 383 25.95 4.30 11.75
N GLN A 384 26.80 5.19 11.23
CA GLN A 384 27.72 4.94 10.11
C GLN A 384 28.49 3.60 10.17
N SER A 385 29.00 3.22 11.35
CA SER A 385 29.80 1.99 11.51
C SER A 385 28.94 0.71 11.48
N ASN A 386 27.66 0.82 11.81
CA ASN A 386 26.74 -0.30 11.83
C ASN A 386 25.31 0.18 11.56
N PRO A 387 25.01 0.61 10.33
CA PRO A 387 23.72 1.19 10.02
C PRO A 387 22.62 0.13 10.05
N THR A 388 21.41 0.57 10.37
CA THR A 388 20.20 -0.20 10.06
C THR A 388 20.10 -0.39 8.55
N SER A 389 19.77 -1.59 8.11
CA SER A 389 19.67 -1.94 6.68
C SER A 389 18.36 -2.64 6.35
N LEU A 390 17.70 -2.22 5.28
CA LEU A 390 16.36 -2.64 4.87
C LEU A 390 16.43 -3.25 3.47
N HIS A 391 15.87 -4.45 3.28
CA HIS A 391 16.06 -5.23 2.04
C HIS A 391 14.75 -5.83 1.54
N ASP A 392 14.48 -5.73 0.25
CA ASP A 392 13.32 -6.38 -0.39
C ASP A 392 12.01 -6.11 0.36
N LEU A 393 11.79 -4.84 0.71
CA LEU A 393 10.57 -4.44 1.42
C LEU A 393 9.52 -3.99 0.42
N THR A 394 8.37 -4.65 0.49
CA THR A 394 7.20 -4.27 -0.29
C THR A 394 6.20 -3.60 0.62
N PHE A 395 5.57 -2.52 0.15
CA PHE A 395 4.46 -1.87 0.83
C PHE A 395 3.29 -1.81 -0.12
N ARG A 396 2.11 -2.26 0.35
CA ARG A 396 0.89 -2.28 -0.45
C ARG A 396 -0.22 -1.52 0.27
N THR A 397 -0.92 -0.68 -0.47
CA THR A 397 -2.12 0.03 0.01
C THR A 397 -3.27 -0.21 -0.96
N GLY A 398 -4.15 -1.16 -0.65
CA GLY A 398 -5.19 -1.61 -1.58
C GLY A 398 -4.78 -2.83 -2.42
N GLY A 399 -5.59 -3.22 -3.39
CA GLY A 399 -5.30 -4.28 -4.36
C GLY A 399 -5.75 -5.66 -3.89
N ALA A 400 -5.15 -6.19 -2.83
CA ALA A 400 -5.58 -7.47 -2.26
C ALA A 400 -6.79 -7.33 -1.32
N SER A 401 -6.87 -6.20 -0.61
CA SER A 401 -7.93 -5.87 0.33
C SER A 401 -8.03 -4.35 0.46
N ASN A 402 -9.04 -3.84 1.15
CA ASN A 402 -9.14 -2.41 1.42
C ASN A 402 -8.09 -2.00 2.47
N GLY A 403 -7.16 -1.11 2.09
CA GLY A 403 -6.07 -0.67 2.95
C GLY A 403 -5.84 0.84 2.85
N ARG A 404 -5.49 1.49 3.97
CA ARG A 404 -5.17 2.93 4.00
C ARG A 404 -4.03 3.22 4.95
N ASN A 405 -3.19 4.17 4.60
CA ASN A 405 -2.13 4.66 5.47
C ASN A 405 -1.68 6.05 5.05
N ASP A 406 -1.27 6.91 5.97
CA ASP A 406 -0.71 8.22 5.58
C ASP A 406 0.66 8.06 4.91
N ILE A 407 1.58 7.34 5.55
CA ILE A 407 2.93 7.09 5.04
C ILE A 407 3.20 5.59 4.99
N SER A 408 3.82 5.05 3.94
CA SER A 408 4.16 3.62 3.93
C SER A 408 5.44 3.37 4.73
N LEU A 409 6.52 4.07 4.37
CA LEU A 409 7.81 3.99 5.05
C LEU A 409 8.28 5.37 5.49
N ARG A 410 8.60 5.51 6.78
CA ARG A 410 9.30 6.68 7.32
C ARG A 410 10.67 6.29 7.86
N ILE A 411 11.71 7.02 7.45
CA ILE A 411 13.09 6.81 7.88
C ILE A 411 13.55 8.05 8.63
N ASN A 412 13.62 7.98 9.96
CA ASN A 412 14.10 9.05 10.83
C ASN A 412 15.56 8.84 11.25
N SER A 413 15.98 7.60 11.48
CA SER A 413 17.38 7.29 11.82
C SER A 413 18.34 7.70 10.70
N ASN A 414 19.50 8.22 11.10
CA ASN A 414 20.57 8.58 10.16
C ASN A 414 21.26 7.32 9.61
N ASP A 415 21.99 7.47 8.50
CA ASP A 415 22.87 6.43 7.92
C ASP A 415 22.16 5.15 7.43
N VAL A 416 20.82 5.10 7.45
CA VAL A 416 20.06 3.92 7.02
C VAL A 416 20.40 3.56 5.57
N ILE A 417 20.60 2.27 5.33
CA ILE A 417 20.80 1.70 3.99
C ILE A 417 19.52 0.99 3.58
N GLY A 418 18.85 1.48 2.53
CA GLY A 418 17.75 0.77 1.90
C GLY A 418 18.21 0.15 0.59
N ASP A 419 17.78 -1.08 0.34
CA ASP A 419 18.19 -1.83 -0.84
C ASP A 419 17.02 -2.66 -1.37
N HIS A 420 16.45 -2.18 -2.47
CA HIS A 420 15.24 -2.66 -3.11
C HIS A 420 13.97 -2.44 -2.29
N PHE A 421 13.18 -1.45 -2.69
CA PHE A 421 11.82 -1.21 -2.19
C PHE A 421 10.83 -1.15 -3.33
N TRP A 422 9.65 -1.73 -3.12
CA TRP A 422 8.48 -1.37 -3.90
C TRP A 422 7.40 -0.84 -2.97
N ILE A 423 7.02 0.43 -3.15
CA ILE A 423 6.03 1.12 -2.35
C ILE A 423 4.87 1.46 -3.28
N TRP A 424 3.77 0.72 -3.15
CA TRP A 424 2.72 0.72 -4.15
C TRP A 424 1.36 1.01 -3.50
N ARG A 425 0.80 2.18 -3.80
CA ARG A 425 -0.63 2.39 -3.65
C ARG A 425 -1.32 1.74 -4.86
N ALA A 426 -2.26 0.85 -4.59
CA ALA A 426 -2.86 0.05 -5.65
C ALA A 426 -3.58 0.89 -6.71
N ASP A 427 -3.21 0.70 -7.99
CA ASP A 427 -3.89 1.26 -9.16
C ASP A 427 -5.01 0.33 -9.70
N HIS A 428 -4.97 -0.95 -9.31
CA HIS A 428 -5.94 -1.99 -9.66
C HIS A 428 -6.18 -2.97 -8.51
N GLY A 429 -7.19 -3.84 -8.67
CA GLY A 429 -7.60 -4.82 -7.65
C GLY A 429 -8.61 -4.28 -6.64
N ALA A 430 -8.88 -5.06 -5.59
CA ALA A 430 -9.85 -4.74 -4.56
C ALA A 430 -9.46 -3.48 -3.78
N GLY A 431 -10.39 -2.54 -3.64
CA GLY A 431 -10.17 -1.31 -2.87
C GLY A 431 -9.30 -0.25 -3.56
N ALA A 432 -8.82 -0.47 -4.79
CA ALA A 432 -8.09 0.54 -5.56
C ALA A 432 -9.02 1.67 -6.02
N GLY A 433 -8.65 2.92 -5.73
CA GLY A 433 -9.40 4.10 -6.13
C GLY A 433 -9.17 5.33 -5.23
N TRP A 434 -9.42 6.52 -5.78
CA TRP A 434 -8.93 7.80 -5.23
C TRP A 434 -9.24 8.01 -3.74
N THR A 435 -10.40 7.52 -3.31
CA THR A 435 -10.90 7.67 -1.93
C THR A 435 -10.93 6.36 -1.14
N SER A 436 -10.66 5.22 -1.78
CA SER A 436 -10.80 3.89 -1.18
C SER A 436 -9.50 3.39 -0.55
N ASN A 437 -8.36 3.53 -1.24
CA ASN A 437 -7.03 3.15 -0.75
C ASN A 437 -6.12 4.37 -0.58
N VAL A 438 -6.60 5.38 0.14
CA VAL A 438 -5.85 6.62 0.33
C VAL A 438 -4.49 6.34 0.96
N SER A 439 -3.45 6.84 0.29
CA SER A 439 -2.11 6.93 0.82
C SER A 439 -1.46 8.26 0.47
N LYS A 440 -1.05 9.06 1.48
CA LYS A 440 -0.51 10.40 1.21
C LYS A 440 0.86 10.30 0.56
N ASN A 441 1.82 9.65 1.23
CA ASN A 441 3.18 9.51 0.72
C ASN A 441 3.64 8.05 0.82
N GLY A 442 4.40 7.60 -0.17
CA GLY A 442 5.05 6.29 -0.08
C GLY A 442 6.20 6.33 0.90
N LEU A 443 7.14 7.25 0.67
CA LEU A 443 8.39 7.34 1.42
C LEU A 443 8.60 8.75 1.99
N VAL A 444 8.94 8.82 3.27
CA VAL A 444 9.43 10.04 3.93
C VAL A 444 10.78 9.77 4.58
N VAL A 445 11.83 10.48 4.15
CA VAL A 445 13.20 10.36 4.68
C VAL A 445 13.57 11.62 5.44
N ASN A 446 13.67 11.53 6.76
CA ASN A 446 14.10 12.62 7.64
C ASN A 446 15.57 12.47 8.09
N GLY A 447 16.07 11.25 8.18
CA GLY A 447 17.45 10.97 8.59
C GLY A 447 18.49 11.52 7.61
N THR A 448 19.62 11.98 8.13
CA THR A 448 20.79 12.41 7.36
C THR A 448 21.61 11.22 6.87
N ASP A 449 22.29 11.38 5.74
CA ASP A 449 23.20 10.39 5.14
C ASP A 449 22.55 9.01 4.88
N VAL A 450 21.23 9.00 4.67
CA VAL A 450 20.48 7.82 4.21
C VAL A 450 20.86 7.50 2.76
N THR A 451 21.14 6.23 2.48
CA THR A 451 21.47 5.74 1.14
C THR A 451 20.47 4.69 0.70
N LEU A 452 19.81 4.93 -0.44
CA LEU A 452 18.82 4.00 -1.01
C LEU A 452 19.28 3.49 -2.38
N TYR A 453 19.07 2.21 -2.63
CA TYR A 453 19.32 1.53 -3.91
C TYR A 453 18.01 0.90 -4.41
N GLY A 454 17.65 1.11 -5.67
CA GLY A 454 16.48 0.46 -6.28
C GLY A 454 15.15 0.86 -5.63
N LEU A 455 14.75 2.13 -5.72
CA LEU A 455 13.48 2.62 -5.17
C LEU A 455 12.39 2.66 -6.25
N PHE A 456 11.33 1.87 -6.06
CA PHE A 456 10.12 1.87 -6.87
C PHE A 456 8.97 2.41 -6.00
N ASN A 457 8.33 3.51 -6.37
CA ASN A 457 7.36 4.20 -5.50
C ASN A 457 6.22 4.87 -6.29
N GLU A 458 4.99 4.39 -6.13
CA GLU A 458 3.93 4.57 -7.12
C GLU A 458 2.55 4.90 -6.54
N HIS A 459 1.85 5.76 -7.28
CA HIS A 459 0.42 6.10 -7.21
C HIS A 459 -0.11 6.73 -5.93
N HIS A 460 0.73 7.19 -5.01
CA HIS A 460 0.31 7.90 -3.80
C HIS A 460 -0.44 9.21 -4.11
N ASN A 461 -1.38 9.60 -3.26
CA ASN A 461 -2.26 10.76 -3.45
C ASN A 461 -1.51 12.10 -3.40
N GLU A 462 -0.42 12.20 -2.65
CA GLU A 462 0.44 13.39 -2.57
C GLU A 462 1.83 13.09 -3.18
N TYR A 463 2.91 13.58 -2.56
CA TYR A 463 4.27 13.30 -3.01
C TYR A 463 4.58 11.80 -2.86
N GLN A 464 5.09 11.15 -3.90
CA GLN A 464 5.48 9.73 -3.81
C GLN A 464 6.61 9.60 -2.81
N THR A 465 7.66 10.42 -2.96
CA THR A 465 8.82 10.49 -2.08
C THR A 465 9.04 11.91 -1.55
N VAL A 466 9.24 12.04 -0.23
CA VAL A 466 9.68 13.28 0.42
C VAL A 466 11.03 13.05 1.12
N TRP A 467 12.02 13.86 0.79
CA TRP A 467 13.37 13.78 1.34
C TRP A 467 13.74 15.06 2.09
N ASN A 468 13.80 14.99 3.41
CA ASN A 468 14.08 16.11 4.31
C ASN A 468 15.49 16.06 4.91
N GLY A 469 16.16 14.91 4.88
CA GLY A 469 17.51 14.73 5.43
C GLY A 469 18.64 15.18 4.49
N ASN A 470 19.68 15.81 5.05
CA ASN A 470 20.89 16.19 4.31
C ASN A 470 21.77 14.96 4.02
N GLY A 471 22.61 15.05 2.98
CA GLY A 471 23.56 14.00 2.59
C GLY A 471 22.91 12.77 1.97
N GLY A 472 21.60 12.85 1.68
CA GLY A 472 20.85 11.74 1.12
C GLY A 472 21.36 11.32 -0.25
N ARG A 473 21.41 10.00 -0.49
CA ARG A 473 21.83 9.41 -1.75
C ARG A 473 20.81 8.41 -2.27
N LEU A 474 20.39 8.57 -3.51
CA LEU A 474 19.48 7.63 -4.16
C LEU A 474 20.07 7.11 -5.47
N TYR A 475 20.21 5.79 -5.56
CA TYR A 475 20.64 5.10 -6.75
C TYR A 475 19.45 4.35 -7.34
N PHE A 476 18.97 4.82 -8.49
CA PHE A 476 17.80 4.35 -9.22
C PHE A 476 16.47 4.69 -8.55
N TYR A 477 15.61 5.34 -9.35
CA TYR A 477 14.23 5.63 -9.00
C TYR A 477 13.31 5.28 -10.16
N GLN A 478 12.22 4.57 -9.86
CA GLN A 478 11.09 4.43 -10.75
C GLN A 478 9.82 4.84 -10.00
N SER A 479 8.95 5.57 -10.69
CA SER A 479 7.69 6.03 -10.14
C SER A 479 6.64 6.25 -11.20
N GLU A 480 5.41 5.96 -10.84
CA GLU A 480 4.22 6.34 -11.58
C GLU A 480 3.32 7.23 -10.73
N ILE A 481 2.86 8.33 -11.31
CA ILE A 481 1.90 9.24 -10.68
C ILE A 481 0.51 8.57 -10.62
N PRO A 482 -0.34 8.83 -9.61
CA PRO A 482 -1.69 8.25 -9.51
C PRO A 482 -2.50 8.44 -10.79
N TYR A 483 -3.08 7.35 -11.28
CA TYR A 483 -3.89 7.37 -12.50
C TYR A 483 -5.27 7.97 -12.26
N ASP A 484 -5.76 7.81 -11.03
CA ASP A 484 -7.14 7.96 -10.61
C ASP A 484 -7.45 9.33 -10.01
N VAL A 485 -6.63 10.34 -10.35
CA VAL A 485 -6.89 11.72 -9.96
C VAL A 485 -8.21 12.19 -10.59
N PRO A 486 -9.22 12.63 -9.80
CA PRO A 486 -10.56 12.85 -10.33
C PRO A 486 -10.72 14.17 -11.09
N ASN A 487 -9.90 15.17 -10.77
CA ASN A 487 -9.82 16.47 -11.45
C ASN A 487 -8.63 17.27 -10.89
N GLN A 488 -8.26 18.35 -11.58
CA GLN A 488 -7.12 19.18 -11.17
C GLN A 488 -7.33 19.83 -9.80
N ALA A 489 -8.55 20.28 -9.47
CA ALA A 489 -8.81 21.00 -8.22
C ALA A 489 -8.62 20.12 -6.98
N ALA A 490 -8.89 18.82 -7.10
CA ALA A 490 -8.66 17.83 -6.05
C ALA A 490 -7.17 17.49 -5.83
N TRP A 491 -6.29 17.87 -6.77
CA TRP A 491 -4.88 17.48 -6.76
C TRP A 491 -3.98 18.67 -7.08
N LYS A 492 -3.79 19.51 -6.07
CA LYS A 492 -2.89 20.66 -6.08
C LYS A 492 -2.08 20.72 -4.80
N SER A 493 -0.79 21.04 -4.91
CA SER A 493 0.12 21.27 -3.79
C SER A 493 0.36 22.77 -3.58
N GLY A 494 1.27 23.12 -2.66
CA GLY A 494 1.63 24.53 -2.39
C GLY A 494 0.45 25.39 -1.93
N GLY A 495 -0.44 24.84 -1.08
CA GLY A 495 -1.66 25.53 -0.65
C GLY A 495 -2.69 25.72 -1.76
N GLY A 496 -2.63 24.92 -2.82
CA GLY A 496 -3.52 25.01 -3.98
C GLY A 496 -2.96 25.87 -5.12
N ALA A 497 -1.71 26.33 -5.05
CA ALA A 497 -1.08 27.14 -6.09
C ALA A 497 -0.43 26.29 -7.20
N VAL A 498 0.06 25.09 -6.88
CA VAL A 498 0.83 24.24 -7.81
C VAL A 498 -0.02 23.06 -8.26
N ASN A 499 0.00 22.77 -9.56
CA ASN A 499 -0.74 21.63 -10.11
C ASN A 499 -0.03 20.31 -9.76
N GLY A 500 -0.74 19.40 -9.08
CA GLY A 500 -0.21 18.11 -8.65
C GLY A 500 0.82 18.18 -7.52
N TYR A 501 1.31 17.01 -7.16
CA TYR A 501 2.39 16.78 -6.20
C TYR A 501 3.52 16.07 -6.95
N ALA A 502 4.74 16.63 -6.88
CA ALA A 502 5.90 16.01 -7.52
C ALA A 502 6.08 14.55 -7.07
N SER A 503 6.59 13.71 -7.98
CA SER A 503 6.95 12.34 -7.62
C SER A 503 8.08 12.34 -6.58
N TYR A 504 9.08 13.19 -6.78
CA TYR A 504 10.23 13.31 -5.90
C TYR A 504 10.40 14.72 -5.34
N LYS A 505 10.18 14.89 -4.03
CA LYS A 505 10.32 16.17 -3.32
C LYS A 505 11.54 16.17 -2.41
N VAL A 506 12.51 17.03 -2.69
CA VAL A 506 13.57 17.38 -1.72
C VAL A 506 13.13 18.61 -0.92
N GLY A 507 13.17 18.50 0.41
CA GLY A 507 12.72 19.53 1.35
C GLY A 507 13.48 20.85 1.19
N ALA A 508 12.81 21.98 1.43
CA ALA A 508 13.39 23.31 1.18
C ALA A 508 14.64 23.62 2.03
N GLY A 509 14.79 22.98 3.20
CA GLY A 509 15.94 23.12 4.08
C GLY A 509 17.12 22.20 3.77
N VAL A 510 17.01 21.34 2.75
CA VAL A 510 18.10 20.43 2.35
C VAL A 510 19.14 21.21 1.55
N THR A 511 20.39 21.04 1.94
CA THR A 511 21.56 21.69 1.32
C THR A 511 22.42 20.70 0.53
N THR A 512 22.36 19.41 0.87
CA THR A 512 23.08 18.33 0.19
C THR A 512 22.16 17.13 -0.06
N HIS A 513 22.08 16.70 -1.32
CA HIS A 513 21.33 15.51 -1.74
C HIS A 513 21.77 15.13 -3.16
N GLU A 514 21.86 13.85 -3.48
CA GLU A 514 22.30 13.41 -4.81
C GLU A 514 21.55 12.15 -5.25
N ALA A 515 20.98 12.16 -6.46
CA ALA A 515 20.27 11.01 -6.99
C ALA A 515 20.58 10.73 -8.46
N TRP A 516 20.61 9.45 -8.84
CA TRP A 516 20.98 8.97 -10.16
C TRP A 516 19.92 8.04 -10.75
N GLY A 517 19.63 8.21 -12.05
CA GLY A 517 18.76 7.32 -12.82
C GLY A 517 17.30 7.39 -12.34
N LEU A 518 16.62 8.51 -12.61
CA LEU A 518 15.24 8.73 -12.16
C LEU A 518 14.25 8.63 -13.31
N GLY A 519 13.33 7.65 -13.26
CA GLY A 519 12.22 7.49 -14.20
C GLY A 519 10.88 7.81 -13.55
N ILE A 520 10.14 8.77 -14.11
CA ILE A 520 8.86 9.23 -13.55
C ILE A 520 7.79 9.26 -14.66
N TYR A 521 6.73 8.48 -14.50
CA TYR A 521 5.74 8.23 -15.55
C TYR A 521 4.35 8.72 -15.16
N SER A 522 3.52 9.05 -16.15
CA SER A 522 2.11 9.40 -15.96
C SER A 522 1.20 8.73 -16.97
N TYR A 523 0.10 8.14 -16.48
CA TYR A 523 -0.98 7.60 -17.31
C TYR A 523 -2.34 8.29 -17.11
N PHE A 524 -2.55 9.11 -16.06
CA PHE A 524 -3.81 9.85 -15.78
C PHE A 524 -5.07 9.33 -16.51
N ARG A 525 -5.59 8.20 -16.02
CA ARG A 525 -6.70 7.46 -16.63
C ARG A 525 -8.03 8.21 -16.50
N ASP A 526 -8.24 8.90 -15.38
CA ASP A 526 -9.59 9.33 -14.99
C ASP A 526 -9.88 10.81 -15.32
N ALA A 527 -8.86 11.66 -15.51
CA ALA A 527 -9.06 13.06 -15.86
C ALA A 527 -7.85 13.69 -16.57
N ALA A 528 -8.12 14.76 -17.34
CA ALA A 528 -7.11 15.61 -17.97
C ALA A 528 -6.43 16.52 -16.93
N VAL A 529 -5.57 15.95 -16.10
CA VAL A 529 -4.85 16.68 -15.04
C VAL A 529 -3.39 16.89 -15.40
N LYS A 530 -2.81 17.95 -14.83
CA LYS A 530 -1.43 18.35 -15.04
C LYS A 530 -0.64 18.17 -13.76
N LEU A 531 0.58 17.67 -13.92
CA LEU A 531 1.62 17.74 -12.89
C LEU A 531 2.61 18.83 -13.30
N ASN A 532 2.80 19.84 -12.43
CA ASN A 532 3.70 20.96 -12.73
C ASN A 532 5.14 20.50 -12.95
N SER A 533 5.65 19.63 -12.07
CA SER A 533 7.00 19.11 -12.18
C SER A 533 7.10 17.70 -11.63
N ALA A 534 7.88 16.84 -12.27
CA ALA A 534 8.14 15.49 -11.78
C ALA A 534 8.99 15.49 -10.49
N ILE A 535 9.93 16.43 -10.39
CA ILE A 535 10.86 16.57 -9.26
C ILE A 535 10.81 18.01 -8.75
N GLU A 536 10.69 18.19 -7.43
CA GLU A 536 10.76 19.48 -6.77
C GLU A 536 11.96 19.52 -5.80
N ALA A 537 12.88 20.46 -5.98
CA ALA A 537 14.10 20.53 -5.18
C ALA A 537 14.54 21.98 -4.86
N PRO A 538 15.19 22.22 -3.70
CA PRO A 538 15.72 23.52 -3.37
C PRO A 538 16.88 23.91 -4.30
N ASN A 539 17.03 25.21 -4.55
CA ASN A 539 18.14 25.73 -5.35
C ASN A 539 19.46 25.80 -4.56
N ALA A 540 19.94 24.65 -4.09
CA ALA A 540 21.18 24.52 -3.32
C ALA A 540 22.27 23.81 -4.15
N PRO A 541 23.52 24.33 -4.22
CA PRO A 541 24.61 23.72 -4.99
C PRO A 541 24.95 22.26 -4.65
N GLY A 542 24.65 21.84 -3.43
CA GLY A 542 24.84 20.45 -3.00
C GLY A 542 23.69 19.51 -3.36
N VAL A 543 22.59 20.01 -3.96
CA VAL A 543 21.46 19.19 -4.40
C VAL A 543 21.56 18.96 -5.90
N LYS A 544 21.68 17.69 -6.30
CA LYS A 544 21.99 17.29 -7.66
C LYS A 544 21.18 16.07 -8.10
N PHE A 545 20.86 16.03 -9.39
CA PHE A 545 20.21 14.90 -10.03
C PHE A 545 20.90 14.56 -11.34
N HIS A 546 21.05 13.26 -11.58
CA HIS A 546 21.70 12.71 -12.76
C HIS A 546 20.73 11.78 -13.48
N ASN A 547 20.63 11.91 -14.79
CA ASN A 547 19.92 11.03 -15.70
C ASN A 547 18.43 10.84 -15.33
N MET A 548 17.64 11.89 -15.58
CA MET A 548 16.20 11.91 -15.33
C MET A 548 15.42 11.73 -16.63
N THR A 549 14.36 10.91 -16.59
CA THR A 549 13.43 10.70 -17.70
C THR A 549 11.99 10.84 -17.20
N THR A 550 11.17 11.61 -17.92
CA THR A 550 9.72 11.69 -17.69
C THR A 550 8.96 11.12 -18.88
N ILE A 551 7.88 10.38 -18.65
CA ILE A 551 7.15 9.68 -19.70
C ILE A 551 5.64 9.83 -19.53
N TRP A 552 4.93 10.08 -20.63
CA TRP A 552 3.47 10.06 -20.69
C TRP A 552 3.00 8.80 -21.41
N LEU A 553 2.18 7.98 -20.75
CA LEU A 553 1.88 6.60 -21.14
C LEU A 553 0.49 6.43 -21.79
N SER A 554 0.08 7.29 -22.72
CA SER A 554 -1.25 7.22 -23.35
C SER A 554 -2.43 7.58 -22.42
N GLY A 555 -2.23 8.53 -21.52
CA GLY A 555 -3.29 8.97 -20.59
C GLY A 555 -4.42 9.79 -21.21
N THR A 556 -5.29 10.34 -20.35
CA THR A 556 -6.38 11.20 -20.80
C THR A 556 -5.84 12.40 -21.57
N ALA A 557 -6.37 12.65 -22.78
CA ALA A 557 -5.94 13.77 -23.61
C ALA A 557 -6.02 15.11 -22.85
N GLY A 558 -4.96 15.91 -22.90
CA GLY A 558 -4.83 17.17 -22.16
C GLY A 558 -4.18 17.03 -20.78
N SER A 559 -3.93 15.79 -20.32
CA SER A 559 -3.03 15.54 -19.19
C SER A 559 -1.56 15.69 -19.59
N GLU A 560 -0.71 16.09 -18.64
CA GLU A 560 0.73 16.27 -18.89
C GLU A 560 1.57 16.24 -17.61
N ILE A 561 2.87 15.96 -17.76
CA ILE A 561 3.90 16.43 -16.83
C ILE A 561 4.56 17.63 -17.50
N SER A 562 4.52 18.81 -16.88
CA SER A 562 4.96 20.06 -17.52
C SER A 562 6.48 20.25 -17.52
N HIS A 563 7.18 19.76 -16.47
CA HIS A 563 8.63 19.88 -16.31
C HIS A 563 9.25 18.64 -15.65
N ILE A 564 10.57 18.45 -15.87
CA ILE A 564 11.31 17.34 -15.25
C ILE A 564 11.71 17.71 -13.82
N VAL A 565 12.38 18.86 -13.62
CA VAL A 565 12.82 19.34 -12.30
C VAL A 565 12.49 20.81 -12.14
N ASN A 566 11.73 21.17 -11.11
CA ASN A 566 11.22 22.53 -10.89
C ASN A 566 10.60 23.05 -12.20
N ASP A 567 11.17 24.11 -12.79
CA ASP A 567 10.73 24.73 -14.04
C ASP A 567 11.61 24.36 -15.25
N ILE A 568 12.42 23.29 -15.14
CA ILE A 568 13.41 22.86 -16.14
C ILE A 568 13.00 21.52 -16.76
N GLY A 569 13.25 21.39 -18.07
CA GLY A 569 12.88 20.22 -18.86
C GLY A 569 11.57 20.43 -19.61
N GLY A 570 11.44 19.80 -20.78
CA GLY A 570 10.24 19.86 -21.59
C GLY A 570 9.09 19.06 -20.97
N ARG A 571 7.87 19.32 -21.46
CA ARG A 571 6.67 18.61 -21.06
C ARG A 571 6.50 17.28 -21.82
N VAL A 572 5.77 16.35 -21.21
CA VAL A 572 5.25 15.12 -21.87
C VAL A 572 3.73 15.07 -21.80
N TYR A 573 3.06 14.76 -22.91
CA TYR A 573 1.59 14.93 -23.08
C TYR A 573 0.95 14.13 -24.22
N ALA A 574 1.71 13.41 -25.06
CA ALA A 574 1.18 12.64 -26.19
C ALA A 574 2.16 11.55 -26.65
N ASN A 575 1.70 10.51 -27.36
CA ASN A 575 2.60 9.48 -27.89
C ASN A 575 3.41 9.91 -29.13
N THR A 576 2.90 10.90 -29.87
CA THR A 576 3.50 11.37 -31.13
C THR A 576 3.50 12.89 -31.16
N PRO A 577 4.64 13.52 -31.54
CA PRO A 577 5.94 12.90 -31.85
C PRO A 577 6.62 12.31 -30.59
N ALA A 578 7.70 11.54 -30.74
CA ALA A 578 8.31 10.79 -29.63
C ALA A 578 8.76 11.70 -28.46
N GLU A 579 9.20 12.92 -28.75
CA GLU A 579 9.53 13.95 -27.77
C GLU A 579 8.32 14.44 -26.97
N ALA A 580 7.09 14.28 -27.47
CA ALA A 580 5.89 14.55 -26.67
C ALA A 580 5.59 13.42 -25.68
N MET A 581 6.14 12.22 -25.89
CA MET A 581 5.95 11.05 -25.03
C MET A 581 6.99 11.01 -23.93
N ARG A 582 8.25 11.30 -24.28
CA ARG A 582 9.40 11.17 -23.38
C ARG A 582 10.28 12.41 -23.44
N GLN A 583 10.66 12.88 -22.27
CA GLN A 583 11.65 13.96 -22.09
C GLN A 583 12.76 13.47 -21.16
N THR A 584 13.97 13.98 -21.36
CA THR A 584 15.15 13.60 -20.56
C THR A 584 15.96 14.81 -20.14
N LEU A 585 16.62 14.72 -18.99
CA LEU A 585 17.58 15.69 -18.49
C LEU A 585 18.77 14.93 -17.88
N ALA A 586 19.95 15.09 -18.46
CA ALA A 586 21.13 14.36 -18.00
C ALA A 586 21.65 14.87 -16.65
N GLU A 587 21.64 16.19 -16.43
CA GLU A 587 22.24 16.81 -15.26
C GLU A 587 21.37 17.96 -14.76
N TRP A 588 21.20 18.03 -13.44
CA TRP A 588 20.65 19.18 -12.76
C TRP A 588 21.41 19.39 -11.45
N ALA A 589 21.73 20.64 -11.15
CA ALA A 589 22.24 21.04 -9.85
C ALA A 589 21.62 22.39 -9.47
N GLY A 590 21.34 22.58 -8.18
CA GLY A 590 21.07 23.92 -7.68
C GLY A 590 22.27 24.83 -7.97
N ASN A 591 22.04 26.09 -8.31
CA ASN A 591 23.11 27.05 -8.60
C ASN A 591 23.36 28.04 -7.45
N GLY A 592 22.58 27.96 -6.36
CA GLY A 592 22.72 28.83 -5.19
C GLY A 592 22.37 30.30 -5.42
N SER A 593 21.98 30.67 -6.65
CA SER A 593 21.42 31.99 -6.92
C SER A 593 20.07 32.10 -6.23
N ALA A 594 19.75 33.27 -5.67
CA ALA A 594 18.34 33.55 -5.39
C ALA A 594 17.58 33.39 -6.71
N THR A 595 16.58 32.51 -6.75
CA THR A 595 15.61 32.52 -7.85
C THR A 595 15.01 33.93 -7.86
N PRO A 596 15.10 34.69 -8.97
CA PRO A 596 14.40 35.97 -9.03
C PRO A 596 12.93 35.67 -8.75
N THR A 597 12.40 36.25 -7.66
CA THR A 597 10.96 36.29 -7.46
C THR A 597 10.36 36.89 -8.73
N PRO A 598 9.38 36.24 -9.38
CA PRO A 598 8.78 36.83 -10.57
C PRO A 598 8.26 38.21 -10.21
N THR A 599 8.85 39.23 -10.84
CA THR A 599 8.43 40.62 -10.70
C THR A 599 6.94 40.69 -11.08
N PRO A 600 6.03 41.12 -10.19
CA PRO A 600 4.65 41.33 -10.57
C PRO A 600 4.59 42.39 -11.67
N THR A 601 4.05 42.03 -12.83
CA THR A 601 3.71 42.97 -13.90
C THR A 601 2.82 44.07 -13.32
N ALA A 602 3.24 45.33 -13.46
CA ALA A 602 2.57 46.49 -12.90
C ALA A 602 1.11 46.60 -13.37
N THR A 603 0.18 46.65 -12.42
CA THR A 603 -1.21 47.09 -12.56
C THR A 603 -1.39 48.29 -11.62
N PRO A 604 -2.10 49.37 -12.02
CA PRO A 604 -1.91 50.70 -11.44
C PRO A 604 -2.31 50.86 -9.97
N THR A 605 -1.62 51.81 -9.34
CA THR A 605 -1.56 52.25 -7.93
C THR A 605 -2.88 52.24 -7.15
N PRO A 606 -2.90 51.63 -5.94
CA PRO A 606 -3.87 51.94 -4.89
C PRO A 606 -3.31 52.89 -3.83
N THR A 607 -4.17 53.79 -3.37
CA THR A 607 -3.98 54.79 -2.30
C THR A 607 -3.90 54.13 -0.90
N ALA A 608 -3.03 54.70 -0.06
CA ALA A 608 -2.84 54.59 1.40
C ALA A 608 -3.34 53.34 2.18
N THR A 609 -2.36 52.67 2.78
CA THR A 609 -2.39 51.57 3.74
C THR A 609 -3.27 51.77 4.99
N PRO A 610 -4.02 50.73 5.41
CA PRO A 610 -4.18 50.41 6.82
C PRO A 610 -3.29 49.21 7.23
N THR A 611 -2.76 49.32 8.45
CA THR A 611 -1.88 48.42 9.22
C THR A 611 -2.22 46.92 9.08
N PRO A 612 -1.22 46.00 9.06
CA PRO A 612 -1.45 44.57 8.92
C PRO A 612 -2.20 43.94 10.11
N THR A 613 -3.29 43.26 9.80
CA THR A 613 -4.02 42.35 10.69
C THR A 613 -3.36 40.95 10.63
N PRO A 614 -3.22 40.22 11.76
CA PRO A 614 -2.41 39.00 11.87
C PRO A 614 -2.84 37.86 10.95
N THR A 615 -1.82 37.11 10.53
CA THR A 615 -1.84 35.85 9.78
C THR A 615 -2.94 34.89 10.23
N ALA A 616 -3.70 34.35 9.27
CA ALA A 616 -4.74 33.37 9.52
C ALA A 616 -4.15 32.05 10.04
N THR A 617 -4.61 31.65 11.22
CA THR A 617 -4.45 30.32 11.81
C THR A 617 -5.00 29.24 10.86
N PRO A 618 -4.34 28.07 10.73
CA PRO A 618 -4.82 26.97 9.89
C PRO A 618 -6.26 26.58 10.23
N THR A 619 -7.08 26.37 9.19
CA THR A 619 -8.44 25.84 9.32
C THR A 619 -8.36 24.39 9.81
N PRO A 620 -8.88 24.05 11.01
CA PRO A 620 -8.85 22.70 11.53
C PRO A 620 -9.78 21.77 10.73
N THR A 621 -9.42 20.49 10.66
CA THR A 621 -10.23 19.43 10.05
C THR A 621 -11.64 19.41 10.68
N PRO A 622 -12.72 19.50 9.88
CA PRO A 622 -14.08 19.39 10.39
C PRO A 622 -14.30 18.04 11.10
N GLY A 623 -14.80 18.08 12.33
CA GLY A 623 -15.22 16.92 13.11
C GLY A 623 -16.60 16.40 12.69
N ALA A 624 -17.24 15.59 13.54
CA ALA A 624 -18.61 15.11 13.30
C ALA A 624 -19.65 16.25 13.26
N ALA A 625 -20.79 15.99 12.61
CA ALA A 625 -21.94 16.90 12.68
C ALA A 625 -22.38 17.06 14.14
N LEU A 626 -22.60 18.30 14.56
CA LEU A 626 -23.07 18.63 15.90
C LEU A 626 -24.53 18.18 16.04
N ASP A 627 -24.88 17.69 17.23
CA ASP A 627 -26.27 17.45 17.59
C ASP A 627 -27.05 18.78 17.57
N ARG A 628 -28.09 18.81 16.76
CA ARG A 628 -28.95 19.96 16.49
C ARG A 628 -30.22 19.94 17.34
N THR A 629 -30.37 18.96 18.24
CA THR A 629 -31.51 18.83 19.14
C THR A 629 -31.68 20.11 19.97
N GLY A 630 -32.88 20.70 19.92
CA GLY A 630 -33.21 21.93 20.65
C GLY A 630 -32.70 23.23 20.02
N TRP A 631 -32.02 23.18 18.88
CA TRP A 631 -31.66 24.39 18.13
C TRP A 631 -32.91 25.04 17.56
N THR A 632 -32.90 26.36 17.42
CA THR A 632 -33.99 27.11 16.79
C THR A 632 -33.45 27.92 15.62
N ALA A 633 -34.22 28.02 14.54
CA ALA A 633 -33.89 28.87 13.41
C ALA A 633 -34.99 29.90 13.14
N SER A 634 -34.59 31.04 12.59
CA SER A 634 -35.46 32.10 12.08
C SER A 634 -34.93 32.57 10.73
N SER A 635 -35.79 33.15 9.90
CA SER A 635 -35.39 33.65 8.58
C SER A 635 -35.95 35.04 8.31
N SER A 636 -35.28 35.74 7.39
CA SER A 636 -35.75 36.99 6.80
C SER A 636 -35.59 36.90 5.28
N PRO A 637 -36.67 36.92 4.49
CA PRO A 637 -38.07 37.02 4.93
C PRO A 637 -38.55 35.75 5.66
N SER A 638 -39.65 35.89 6.40
CA SER A 638 -40.44 34.75 6.88
C SER A 638 -41.33 34.23 5.75
N SER A 639 -41.53 32.92 5.66
CA SER A 639 -42.40 32.27 4.68
C SER A 639 -43.30 31.21 5.35
N GLY A 640 -44.15 30.54 4.57
CA GLY A 640 -44.97 29.42 5.04
C GLY A 640 -44.19 28.13 5.30
N ASP A 641 -42.97 28.02 4.77
CA ASP A 641 -42.05 26.91 5.05
C ASP A 641 -41.22 27.29 6.30
N PRO A 642 -41.49 26.71 7.48
CA PRO A 642 -40.88 27.18 8.72
C PRO A 642 -39.38 26.90 8.75
N ALA A 643 -38.61 27.84 9.32
CA ALA A 643 -37.16 27.69 9.45
C ALA A 643 -36.74 26.49 10.32
N SER A 644 -37.62 25.92 11.14
CA SER A 644 -37.35 24.68 11.86
C SER A 644 -37.07 23.49 10.95
N ASN A 645 -37.60 23.49 9.72
CA ASN A 645 -37.47 22.36 8.80
C ASN A 645 -36.02 22.14 8.33
N LEU A 646 -35.16 23.17 8.33
CA LEU A 646 -33.74 22.97 8.01
C LEU A 646 -32.98 22.22 9.13
N LEU A 647 -33.64 21.95 10.26
CA LEU A 647 -33.06 21.31 11.44
C LEU A 647 -33.83 20.05 11.86
N ASP A 648 -34.72 19.48 11.05
CA ASP A 648 -35.59 18.38 11.50
C ASP A 648 -35.05 16.97 11.20
N GLY A 649 -33.94 16.87 10.45
CA GLY A 649 -33.33 15.60 10.09
C GLY A 649 -34.04 14.88 8.94
N SER A 650 -34.90 15.58 8.19
CA SER A 650 -35.74 15.00 7.15
C SER A 650 -35.55 15.73 5.82
N MET A 651 -35.02 15.01 4.82
CA MET A 651 -34.95 15.50 3.45
C MET A 651 -36.33 15.64 2.77
N ALA A 652 -37.42 15.18 3.41
CA ALA A 652 -38.77 15.33 2.88
C ALA A 652 -39.34 16.74 3.10
N THR A 653 -38.91 17.41 4.16
CA THR A 653 -39.31 18.76 4.58
C THR A 653 -38.25 19.79 4.16
N ARG A 654 -38.63 21.07 4.07
CA ARG A 654 -37.70 22.16 3.74
C ARG A 654 -38.10 23.46 4.40
N TRP A 655 -37.13 24.33 4.61
CA TRP A 655 -37.33 25.76 4.70
C TRP A 655 -37.17 26.40 3.31
N SER A 656 -37.89 27.49 3.04
CA SER A 656 -37.66 28.34 1.86
C SER A 656 -37.91 29.82 2.13
N THR A 657 -37.36 30.70 1.29
CA THR A 657 -37.63 32.14 1.35
C THR A 657 -39.05 32.51 0.92
N GLY A 658 -39.78 31.62 0.22
CA GLY A 658 -41.11 31.91 -0.34
C GLY A 658 -41.13 33.02 -1.40
N ALA A 659 -39.96 33.48 -1.85
CA ALA A 659 -39.76 34.56 -2.80
C ALA A 659 -38.47 34.33 -3.59
N ALA A 660 -38.34 34.96 -4.76
CA ALA A 660 -37.14 34.91 -5.58
C ALA A 660 -35.90 35.33 -4.77
N MET A 661 -34.76 34.71 -5.07
CA MET A 661 -33.48 35.03 -4.43
C MET A 661 -33.10 36.49 -4.65
N ALA A 662 -32.90 37.20 -3.55
CA ALA A 662 -32.41 38.57 -3.54
C ALA A 662 -31.31 38.73 -2.49
N PRO A 663 -30.23 39.49 -2.77
CA PRO A 663 -29.17 39.73 -1.82
C PRO A 663 -29.70 40.28 -0.49
N GLY A 664 -29.23 39.72 0.62
CA GLY A 664 -29.63 40.12 1.97
C GLY A 664 -30.68 39.22 2.63
N GLN A 665 -31.25 38.26 1.89
CA GLN A 665 -32.05 37.19 2.51
C GLN A 665 -31.18 36.39 3.48
N SER A 666 -31.72 36.03 4.65
CA SER A 666 -30.90 35.40 5.70
C SER A 666 -31.63 34.39 6.56
N ILE A 667 -30.84 33.47 7.13
CA ILE A 667 -31.24 32.52 8.17
C ILE A 667 -30.38 32.78 9.39
N THR A 668 -30.99 32.78 10.57
CA THR A 668 -30.28 32.85 11.86
C THR A 668 -30.61 31.62 12.69
N ILE A 669 -29.58 30.89 13.12
CA ILE A 669 -29.66 29.69 13.95
C ILE A 669 -29.14 30.05 15.35
N ASP A 670 -29.90 29.67 16.38
CA ASP A 670 -29.50 29.70 17.79
C ASP A 670 -29.27 28.26 18.26
N MET A 671 -28.01 27.89 18.49
CA MET A 671 -27.62 26.58 18.99
C MET A 671 -27.89 26.39 20.50
N LYS A 672 -28.49 27.41 21.14
CA LYS A 672 -28.81 27.53 22.58
C LYS A 672 -27.62 27.58 23.53
N VAL A 673 -26.50 26.98 23.15
CA VAL A 673 -25.23 27.03 23.86
C VAL A 673 -24.11 27.31 22.87
N SER A 674 -23.04 27.95 23.33
CA SER A 674 -21.86 28.16 22.49
C SER A 674 -21.23 26.82 22.11
N LYS A 675 -20.96 26.63 20.83
CA LYS A 675 -20.27 25.46 20.26
C LYS A 675 -19.04 25.93 19.49
N THR A 676 -18.04 25.06 19.39
CA THR A 676 -16.84 25.28 18.55
C THR A 676 -16.98 24.48 17.25
N PHE A 677 -16.98 25.18 16.11
CA PHE A 677 -17.25 24.61 14.78
C PHE A 677 -16.48 25.33 13.69
N GLY A 678 -16.29 24.67 12.54
CA GLY A 678 -15.50 25.21 11.41
C GLY A 678 -16.05 24.85 10.03
N LYS A 679 -17.21 24.20 9.96
CA LYS A 679 -17.88 23.84 8.70
C LYS A 679 -19.40 23.86 8.85
N LEU A 680 -20.09 24.33 7.82
CA LEU A 680 -21.53 24.13 7.62
C LEU A 680 -21.78 23.48 6.26
N VAL A 681 -22.83 22.67 6.17
CA VAL A 681 -23.37 22.11 4.92
C VAL A 681 -24.83 22.48 4.86
N MET A 682 -25.24 23.14 3.78
CA MET A 682 -26.61 23.49 3.43
C MET A 682 -27.04 22.61 2.26
N ASP A 683 -28.03 21.75 2.49
CA ASP A 683 -28.49 20.77 1.51
C ASP A 683 -29.92 21.10 1.07
N SER A 684 -30.12 21.34 -0.23
CA SER A 684 -31.41 21.57 -0.87
C SER A 684 -31.80 20.43 -1.82
N THR A 685 -31.18 19.24 -1.73
CA THR A 685 -31.40 18.09 -2.63
C THR A 685 -32.86 17.64 -2.65
N GLY A 686 -33.49 17.67 -3.82
CA GLY A 686 -34.95 17.57 -4.01
C GLY A 686 -35.63 18.94 -4.21
N SER A 687 -34.84 20.00 -4.26
CA SER A 687 -35.16 21.37 -4.69
C SER A 687 -33.89 21.94 -5.35
N ASP A 688 -33.40 21.23 -6.36
CA ASP A 688 -32.00 21.34 -6.84
C ASP A 688 -31.66 22.69 -7.49
N GLY A 689 -32.66 23.49 -7.84
CA GLY A 689 -32.49 24.86 -8.32
C GLY A 689 -32.35 25.91 -7.22
N ASP A 690 -32.72 25.57 -5.98
CA ASP A 690 -33.00 26.52 -4.89
C ASP A 690 -31.82 26.75 -3.93
N TYR A 691 -30.60 26.36 -4.29
CA TYR A 691 -29.41 26.61 -3.47
C TYR A 691 -28.96 28.08 -3.52
N ALA A 692 -28.29 28.56 -2.47
CA ALA A 692 -27.75 29.93 -2.42
C ALA A 692 -26.75 30.19 -3.56
N ARG A 693 -26.98 31.21 -4.40
CA ARG A 693 -26.06 31.60 -5.49
C ARG A 693 -24.79 32.28 -5.00
N GLY A 694 -24.91 33.03 -3.92
CA GLY A 694 -23.81 33.58 -3.14
C GLY A 694 -24.17 33.47 -1.66
N TYR A 695 -23.18 33.34 -0.78
CA TYR A 695 -23.40 33.33 0.65
C TYR A 695 -22.29 34.04 1.43
N GLU A 696 -22.67 34.55 2.59
CA GLU A 696 -21.79 35.00 3.67
C GLU A 696 -22.25 34.33 4.97
N VAL A 697 -21.30 33.83 5.75
CA VAL A 697 -21.56 33.22 7.06
C VAL A 697 -21.00 34.12 8.14
N TYR A 698 -21.83 34.45 9.12
CA TYR A 698 -21.50 35.20 10.32
C TYR A 698 -21.74 34.33 11.55
N VAL A 699 -21.00 34.59 12.63
CA VAL A 699 -21.18 33.91 13.91
C VAL A 699 -21.22 34.93 15.03
N SER A 700 -21.97 34.65 16.10
CA SER A 700 -22.13 35.57 17.22
C SER A 700 -22.27 34.82 18.56
N ALA A 701 -21.78 35.42 19.64
CA ALA A 701 -21.99 34.91 20.99
C ALA A 701 -23.35 35.36 21.58
N ASP A 702 -23.86 36.52 21.17
CA ASP A 702 -25.02 37.21 21.76
C ASP A 702 -26.23 37.33 20.80
N GLY A 703 -26.04 37.05 19.51
CA GLY A 703 -27.09 37.17 18.48
C GLY A 703 -27.33 38.60 17.98
N ALA A 704 -26.58 39.58 18.49
CA ALA A 704 -26.67 40.99 18.12
C ALA A 704 -25.39 41.49 17.43
N SER A 705 -24.23 41.07 17.92
CA SER A 705 -22.91 41.47 17.46
C SER A 705 -22.31 40.40 16.55
N TRP A 706 -22.26 40.66 15.24
CA TRP A 706 -21.94 39.63 14.22
C TRP A 706 -20.53 39.71 13.61
N GLY A 707 -19.86 40.86 13.73
CA GLY A 707 -18.52 41.06 13.15
C GLY A 707 -18.47 40.92 11.62
N SER A 708 -17.29 40.64 11.07
CA SER A 708 -17.08 40.32 9.66
C SER A 708 -17.47 38.87 9.35
N PRO A 709 -17.84 38.53 8.10
CA PRO A 709 -18.16 37.15 7.74
C PRO A 709 -16.94 36.24 7.97
N VAL A 710 -17.19 35.04 8.51
CA VAL A 710 -16.19 34.00 8.74
C VAL A 710 -15.98 33.11 7.52
N ALA A 711 -16.96 33.05 6.62
CA ALA A 711 -16.85 32.42 5.30
C ALA A 711 -17.68 33.21 4.28
N THR A 712 -17.21 33.27 3.04
CA THR A 712 -17.96 33.79 1.89
C THR A 712 -17.76 32.83 0.71
N GLY A 713 -18.74 32.75 -0.20
CA GLY A 713 -18.63 31.87 -1.35
C GLY A 713 -19.83 31.92 -2.29
N THR A 714 -19.78 31.10 -3.33
CA THR A 714 -20.86 30.91 -4.31
C THR A 714 -21.32 29.46 -4.30
N GLY A 715 -22.62 29.21 -4.39
CA GLY A 715 -23.14 27.86 -4.59
C GLY A 715 -23.21 27.51 -6.07
N SER A 716 -22.99 26.24 -6.39
CA SER A 716 -23.05 25.70 -7.76
C SER A 716 -23.96 24.47 -7.90
N GLY A 717 -24.67 24.10 -6.83
CA GLY A 717 -25.54 22.92 -6.77
C GLY A 717 -26.25 22.79 -5.41
N PRO A 718 -27.14 21.79 -5.27
CA PRO A 718 -28.02 21.65 -4.09
C PRO A 718 -27.29 21.51 -2.76
N VAL A 719 -26.05 21.03 -2.74
CA VAL A 719 -25.24 20.91 -1.52
C VAL A 719 -24.18 22.01 -1.50
N VAL A 720 -24.38 23.01 -0.65
CA VAL A 720 -23.44 24.13 -0.46
C VAL A 720 -22.67 23.95 0.85
N THR A 721 -21.35 23.86 0.76
CA THR A 721 -20.46 23.72 1.93
C THR A 721 -19.71 25.03 2.19
N ALA A 722 -19.70 25.48 3.44
CA ALA A 722 -18.91 26.61 3.92
C ALA A 722 -17.91 26.13 4.97
N THR A 723 -16.60 26.33 4.74
CA THR A 723 -15.51 25.98 5.67
C THR A 723 -14.74 27.23 6.09
N PHE A 724 -14.35 27.30 7.37
CA PHE A 724 -13.63 28.44 7.94
C PHE A 724 -12.89 28.04 9.22
N ALA A 725 -11.92 28.84 9.63
CA ALA A 725 -11.18 28.62 10.87
C ALA A 725 -12.13 28.54 12.07
N ALA A 726 -11.91 27.55 12.95
CA ALA A 726 -12.73 27.28 14.14
C ALA A 726 -13.22 28.54 14.86
N LYS A 727 -14.52 28.65 15.06
CA LYS A 727 -15.12 29.69 15.91
C LYS A 727 -15.92 29.06 17.02
N THR A 728 -15.83 29.66 18.21
CA THR A 728 -16.71 29.34 19.34
C THR A 728 -17.79 30.41 19.41
N ALA A 729 -19.03 30.02 19.12
CA ALA A 729 -20.16 30.94 19.04
C ALA A 729 -21.47 30.20 19.38
N ARG A 730 -22.52 30.94 19.72
CA ARG A 730 -23.87 30.38 19.99
C ARG A 730 -24.79 30.52 18.77
N TYR A 731 -24.62 31.61 18.03
CA TYR A 731 -25.46 31.95 16.90
C TYR A 731 -24.69 31.87 15.59
N ILE A 732 -25.40 31.47 14.54
CA ILE A 732 -24.92 31.45 13.15
C ILE A 732 -25.93 32.27 12.33
N LYS A 733 -25.44 33.15 11.47
CA LYS A 733 -26.26 33.85 10.48
C LYS A 733 -25.69 33.62 9.09
N ILE A 734 -26.53 33.14 8.18
CA ILE A 734 -26.18 32.91 6.79
C ILE A 734 -26.95 33.93 5.97
N VAL A 735 -26.24 34.72 5.18
CA VAL A 735 -26.81 35.72 4.28
C VAL A 735 -26.58 35.23 2.85
N GLN A 736 -27.65 35.04 2.10
CA GLN A 736 -27.57 34.81 0.67
C GLN A 736 -27.26 36.15 -0.02
N THR A 737 -26.33 36.15 -0.97
CA THR A 737 -25.82 37.38 -1.63
C THR A 737 -26.02 37.43 -3.14
N GLY A 738 -26.63 36.41 -3.74
CA GLY A 738 -26.87 36.35 -5.19
C GLY A 738 -28.30 36.69 -5.60
N THR A 739 -28.55 36.73 -6.90
CA THR A 739 -29.90 36.96 -7.47
C THR A 739 -30.29 35.79 -8.36
N ALA A 740 -31.51 35.27 -8.21
CA ALA A 740 -32.08 34.25 -9.09
C ALA A 740 -33.62 34.29 -9.06
N SER A 741 -34.27 33.83 -10.13
CA SER A 741 -35.73 33.67 -10.15
C SER A 741 -36.24 32.52 -9.28
N SER A 742 -35.38 31.52 -9.00
CA SER A 742 -35.63 30.45 -8.02
C SER A 742 -35.69 30.98 -6.59
N TRP A 743 -36.36 30.24 -5.71
CA TRP A 743 -36.35 30.52 -4.27
C TRP A 743 -35.05 30.05 -3.65
N TRP A 744 -34.68 30.57 -2.48
CA TRP A 744 -33.63 29.95 -1.68
C TRP A 744 -34.26 29.00 -0.66
N SER A 745 -33.87 27.72 -0.74
CA SER A 745 -34.41 26.65 0.09
C SER A 745 -33.29 25.84 0.72
N ILE A 746 -33.54 25.31 1.92
CA ILE A 746 -32.66 24.36 2.61
C ILE A 746 -33.54 23.28 3.23
N ARG A 747 -33.25 22.03 2.89
CA ARG A 747 -33.86 20.84 3.49
C ARG A 747 -33.15 20.47 4.76
N GLU A 748 -31.82 20.43 4.72
CA GLU A 748 -31.02 20.11 5.90
C GLU A 748 -29.81 21.02 6.03
N LEU A 749 -29.58 21.55 7.23
CA LEU A 749 -28.38 22.29 7.58
C LEU A 749 -27.60 21.58 8.69
N ASN A 750 -26.38 21.18 8.37
CA ASN A 750 -25.48 20.51 9.31
C ASN A 750 -24.27 21.39 9.64
N VAL A 751 -23.96 21.51 10.92
CA VAL A 751 -22.78 22.24 11.43
C VAL A 751 -21.81 21.22 12.00
N TYR A 752 -20.52 21.34 11.71
CA TYR A 752 -19.51 20.37 12.10
C TYR A 752 -18.51 21.00 13.07
N GLY A 753 -18.27 20.28 14.17
CA GLY A 753 -17.31 20.70 15.20
C GLY A 753 -15.88 20.78 14.66
N THR A 754 -14.94 21.18 15.51
CA THR A 754 -13.51 21.23 15.15
C THR A 754 -12.82 20.03 15.79
N GLY A 755 -12.10 19.23 14.99
CA GLY A 755 -11.37 18.07 15.49
C GLY A 755 -10.18 18.46 16.37
N THR A 756 -10.40 18.72 17.66
CA THR A 756 -9.40 18.46 18.70
C THR A 756 -9.81 17.15 19.33
N THR A 757 -9.09 16.06 19.11
CA THR A 757 -9.39 14.74 19.68
C THR A 757 -9.79 14.84 21.16
N PRO A 758 -11.09 14.70 21.52
CA PRO A 758 -11.46 14.33 22.86
C PRO A 758 -11.71 12.82 22.79
N THR A 759 -11.17 12.08 23.75
CA THR A 759 -11.36 10.63 23.90
C THR A 759 -12.79 10.22 23.55
N PRO A 760 -13.02 9.42 22.49
CA PRO A 760 -14.36 8.94 22.20
C PRO A 760 -14.79 7.99 23.31
N THR A 761 -15.92 8.33 23.95
CA THR A 761 -16.77 7.30 24.56
C THR A 761 -17.19 6.36 23.42
N PRO A 762 -17.05 5.03 23.59
CA PRO A 762 -16.92 4.10 22.48
C PRO A 762 -18.20 3.98 21.65
N THR A 763 -18.11 4.29 20.35
CA THR A 763 -18.90 3.55 19.37
C THR A 763 -18.23 2.18 19.23
N PRO A 764 -18.94 1.07 19.48
CA PRO A 764 -18.32 -0.25 19.56
C PRO A 764 -17.66 -0.62 18.23
N THR A 765 -16.37 -0.92 18.31
CA THR A 765 -15.61 -1.73 17.36
C THR A 765 -16.45 -2.95 16.96
N PRO A 766 -16.53 -3.35 15.68
CA PRO A 766 -17.12 -4.62 15.32
C PRO A 766 -16.43 -5.74 16.10
N GLY A 767 -17.12 -6.37 17.04
CA GLY A 767 -16.61 -7.54 17.73
C GLY A 767 -16.46 -8.74 16.79
N ALA A 768 -15.83 -9.79 17.29
CA ALA A 768 -15.77 -11.06 16.58
C ALA A 768 -17.18 -11.51 16.18
N ALA A 769 -17.30 -12.18 15.02
CA ALA A 769 -18.53 -12.85 14.64
C ALA A 769 -18.91 -13.81 15.78
N LEU A 770 -20.14 -13.69 16.27
CA LEU A 770 -20.65 -14.56 17.32
C LEU A 770 -20.79 -15.98 16.76
N ASP A 771 -20.45 -16.96 17.58
CA ASP A 771 -20.76 -18.36 17.28
C ASP A 771 -22.29 -18.53 17.19
N ARG A 772 -22.74 -18.98 16.02
CA ARG A 772 -24.16 -19.18 15.66
C ARG A 772 -24.61 -20.62 15.91
N THR A 773 -23.73 -21.48 16.42
CA THR A 773 -24.07 -22.88 16.73
C THR A 773 -25.31 -22.93 17.63
N GLY A 774 -26.34 -23.64 17.15
CA GLY A 774 -27.61 -23.81 17.88
C GLY A 774 -28.63 -22.68 17.72
N TRP A 775 -28.32 -21.62 16.97
CA TRP A 775 -29.29 -20.57 16.66
C TRP A 775 -30.37 -21.10 15.70
N THR A 776 -31.57 -20.52 15.75
CA THR A 776 -32.66 -20.87 14.83
C THR A 776 -33.18 -19.65 14.10
N ALA A 777 -33.59 -19.82 12.85
CA ALA A 777 -34.16 -18.77 12.01
C ALA A 777 -35.56 -19.15 11.51
N SER A 778 -36.42 -18.15 11.33
CA SER A 778 -37.73 -18.26 10.68
C SER A 778 -37.99 -17.06 9.78
N SER A 779 -38.74 -17.25 8.70
CA SER A 779 -39.05 -16.18 7.73
C SER A 779 -40.55 -15.90 7.64
N ALA A 780 -40.89 -14.69 7.22
CA ALA A 780 -42.23 -14.31 6.78
C ALA A 780 -42.13 -13.54 5.45
N PRO A 781 -42.72 -14.02 4.34
CA PRO A 781 -43.47 -15.27 4.22
C PRO A 781 -42.59 -16.51 4.41
N SER A 782 -43.21 -17.66 4.66
CA SER A 782 -42.55 -18.96 4.58
C SER A 782 -42.22 -19.28 3.11
N SER A 783 -41.01 -19.78 2.88
CA SER A 783 -40.49 -20.19 1.57
C SER A 783 -40.22 -21.69 1.52
N GLY A 784 -39.94 -22.23 0.33
CA GLY A 784 -39.40 -23.59 0.18
C GLY A 784 -37.96 -23.73 0.69
N ASP A 785 -37.20 -22.63 0.74
CA ASP A 785 -35.85 -22.60 1.30
C ASP A 785 -35.88 -22.61 2.84
N VAL A 786 -34.98 -23.39 3.44
CA VAL A 786 -34.84 -23.52 4.89
C VAL A 786 -34.15 -22.29 5.45
N ALA A 787 -34.83 -21.53 6.34
CA ALA A 787 -34.28 -20.32 6.94
C ALA A 787 -32.98 -20.56 7.72
N ALA A 788 -32.74 -21.75 8.26
CA ALA A 788 -31.50 -22.08 8.96
C ALA A 788 -30.24 -22.04 8.07
N ASN A 789 -30.38 -22.12 6.74
CA ASN A 789 -29.24 -22.07 5.81
C ASN A 789 -28.47 -20.74 5.90
N LEU A 790 -29.10 -19.65 6.33
CA LEU A 790 -28.36 -18.38 6.54
C LEU A 790 -27.41 -18.40 7.75
N LEU A 791 -27.44 -19.48 8.55
CA LEU A 791 -26.69 -19.63 9.80
C LEU A 791 -25.62 -20.75 9.75
N ASP A 792 -25.45 -21.45 8.63
CA ASP A 792 -24.73 -22.72 8.58
C ASP A 792 -23.22 -22.60 8.28
N GLY A 793 -22.74 -21.42 7.91
CA GLY A 793 -21.33 -21.16 7.65
C GLY A 793 -20.88 -21.61 6.25
N SER A 794 -21.82 -21.84 5.34
CA SER A 794 -21.58 -22.30 3.98
C SER A 794 -22.21 -21.36 2.96
N MET A 795 -21.35 -20.69 2.19
CA MET A 795 -21.79 -19.88 1.05
C MET A 795 -22.44 -20.70 -0.09
N ALA A 796 -22.41 -22.05 -0.02
CA ALA A 796 -23.06 -22.91 -1.01
C ALA A 796 -24.58 -23.01 -0.79
N THR A 797 -25.04 -22.81 0.44
CA THR A 797 -26.44 -22.89 0.88
C THR A 797 -27.02 -21.48 1.05
N ARG A 798 -28.36 -21.34 0.96
CA ARG A 798 -29.03 -20.04 1.15
C ARG A 798 -30.45 -20.20 1.69
N TRP A 799 -30.94 -19.15 2.32
CA TRP A 799 -32.36 -18.88 2.46
C TRP A 799 -32.81 -17.85 1.42
N SER A 800 -34.04 -17.96 0.90
CA SER A 800 -34.67 -16.92 0.09
C SER A 800 -36.16 -16.78 0.37
N THR A 801 -36.75 -15.63 0.01
CA THR A 801 -38.20 -15.38 0.15
C THR A 801 -39.07 -16.25 -0.76
N GLY A 802 -38.49 -16.86 -1.82
CA GLY A 802 -39.23 -17.62 -2.83
C GLY A 802 -40.24 -16.80 -3.65
N ALA A 803 -40.20 -15.47 -3.52
CA ALA A 803 -41.08 -14.51 -4.18
C ALA A 803 -40.36 -13.17 -4.35
N ALA A 804 -40.86 -12.34 -5.28
CA ALA A 804 -40.34 -11.00 -5.51
C ALA A 804 -40.28 -10.16 -4.22
N MET A 805 -39.26 -9.31 -4.11
CA MET A 805 -39.08 -8.43 -2.96
C MET A 805 -40.27 -7.48 -2.79
N ALA A 806 -40.87 -7.54 -1.61
CA ALA A 806 -41.95 -6.64 -1.21
C ALA A 806 -41.70 -6.14 0.22
N PRO A 807 -42.02 -4.86 0.52
CA PRO A 807 -41.85 -4.31 1.86
C PRO A 807 -42.59 -5.15 2.91
N GLY A 808 -41.93 -5.42 4.04
CA GLY A 808 -42.49 -6.19 5.15
C GLY A 808 -42.08 -7.66 5.19
N GLN A 809 -41.38 -8.16 4.16
CA GLN A 809 -40.72 -9.46 4.22
C GLN A 809 -39.68 -9.46 5.35
N SER A 810 -39.60 -10.52 6.15
CA SER A 810 -38.73 -10.53 7.32
C SER A 810 -38.08 -11.88 7.63
N ILE A 811 -36.92 -11.80 8.29
CA ILE A 811 -36.23 -12.90 8.96
C ILE A 811 -36.19 -12.62 10.45
N THR A 812 -36.48 -13.64 11.25
CA THR A 812 -36.35 -13.61 12.71
C THR A 812 -35.35 -14.67 13.15
N ILE A 813 -34.36 -14.26 13.94
CA ILE A 813 -33.32 -15.11 14.52
C ILE A 813 -33.55 -15.22 16.02
N ASP A 814 -33.50 -16.45 16.55
CA ASP A 814 -33.42 -16.74 17.98
C ASP A 814 -32.02 -17.28 18.29
N MET A 815 -31.21 -16.48 18.99
CA MET A 815 -29.83 -16.81 19.38
C MET A 815 -29.77 -17.79 20.57
N LYS A 816 -30.93 -18.23 21.08
CA LYS A 816 -31.15 -19.11 22.26
C LYS A 816 -30.69 -18.57 23.60
N ALA A 817 -29.81 -17.57 23.61
CA ALA A 817 -29.40 -16.81 24.77
C ALA A 817 -29.24 -15.33 24.41
N SER A 818 -29.37 -14.46 25.40
CA SER A 818 -29.07 -13.04 25.22
C SER A 818 -27.59 -12.86 24.87
N LYS A 819 -27.32 -12.13 23.79
CA LYS A 819 -25.97 -11.75 23.33
C LYS A 819 -25.90 -10.23 23.24
N THR A 820 -24.72 -9.67 23.46
CA THR A 820 -24.42 -8.26 23.15
C THR A 820 -23.82 -8.20 21.76
N PHE A 821 -24.39 -7.37 20.90
CA PHE A 821 -23.97 -7.21 19.50
C PHE A 821 -24.31 -5.82 18.98
N GLY A 822 -23.51 -5.31 18.03
CA GLY A 822 -23.68 -3.98 17.43
C GLY A 822 -23.63 -3.98 15.90
N LYS A 823 -23.45 -5.14 15.26
CA LYS A 823 -23.37 -5.22 13.79
C LYS A 823 -23.94 -6.52 13.24
N LEU A 824 -24.62 -6.42 12.11
CA LEU A 824 -25.11 -7.52 11.29
C LEU A 824 -24.54 -7.41 9.87
N VAL A 825 -24.14 -8.53 9.28
CA VAL A 825 -23.74 -8.64 7.87
C VAL A 825 -24.62 -9.68 7.20
N MET A 826 -25.42 -9.25 6.23
CA MET A 826 -26.25 -10.11 5.38
C MET A 826 -25.53 -10.29 4.04
N ASP A 827 -25.09 -11.50 3.74
CA ASP A 827 -24.34 -11.82 2.53
C ASP A 827 -25.17 -12.70 1.59
N SER A 828 -25.41 -12.22 0.38
CA SER A 828 -26.08 -12.94 -0.71
C SER A 828 -25.15 -13.23 -1.89
N THR A 829 -23.82 -13.18 -1.72
CA THR A 829 -22.80 -13.37 -2.79
C THR A 829 -22.96 -14.70 -3.51
N GLY A 830 -23.12 -14.67 -4.83
CA GLY A 830 -23.55 -15.83 -5.64
C GLY A 830 -25.07 -15.86 -5.88
N SER A 831 -25.78 -14.83 -5.44
CA SER A 831 -27.17 -14.44 -5.70
C SER A 831 -27.19 -12.90 -5.75
N ASP A 832 -26.34 -12.33 -6.61
CA ASP A 832 -25.86 -10.94 -6.49
C ASP A 832 -26.94 -9.87 -6.65
N SER A 833 -28.10 -10.23 -7.19
CA SER A 833 -29.25 -9.33 -7.29
C SER A 833 -30.23 -9.41 -6.11
N ASP A 834 -30.06 -10.38 -5.22
CA ASP A 834 -31.07 -10.79 -4.24
C ASP A 834 -30.86 -10.16 -2.85
N TYR A 835 -30.11 -9.08 -2.75
CA TYR A 835 -29.89 -8.34 -1.51
C TYR A 835 -31.09 -7.45 -1.12
N ALA A 836 -31.24 -7.15 0.17
CA ALA A 836 -32.28 -6.24 0.64
C ALA A 836 -32.11 -4.82 0.06
N ARG A 837 -33.12 -4.28 -0.64
CA ARG A 837 -33.07 -2.92 -1.21
C ARG A 837 -33.25 -1.82 -0.16
N GLY A 838 -34.01 -2.14 0.89
CA GLY A 838 -34.12 -1.38 2.12
C GLY A 838 -34.19 -2.36 3.28
N TYR A 839 -33.74 -1.97 4.45
CA TYR A 839 -33.85 -2.81 5.64
C TYR A 839 -34.13 -1.99 6.92
N GLU A 840 -34.77 -2.65 7.87
CA GLU A 840 -34.88 -2.25 9.26
C GLU A 840 -34.47 -3.42 10.15
N VAL A 841 -33.70 -3.14 11.20
CA VAL A 841 -33.24 -4.13 12.18
C VAL A 841 -33.92 -3.83 13.50
N TYR A 842 -34.55 -4.84 14.07
CA TYR A 842 -35.15 -4.82 15.40
C TYR A 842 -34.49 -5.88 16.28
N VAL A 843 -34.48 -5.64 17.58
CA VAL A 843 -33.96 -6.59 18.57
C VAL A 843 -34.96 -6.77 19.69
N SER A 844 -35.01 -7.96 20.30
CA SER A 844 -35.96 -8.26 21.36
C SER A 844 -35.39 -9.24 22.39
N ALA A 845 -35.80 -9.10 23.65
CA ALA A 845 -35.48 -10.05 24.71
C ALA A 845 -36.43 -11.26 24.71
N ASP A 846 -37.69 -11.08 24.30
CA ASP A 846 -38.78 -12.06 24.41
C ASP A 846 -39.30 -12.58 23.06
N GLY A 847 -38.90 -11.97 21.94
CA GLY A 847 -39.35 -12.32 20.60
C GLY A 847 -40.74 -11.80 20.24
N ALA A 848 -41.41 -11.09 21.14
CA ALA A 848 -42.75 -10.52 20.97
C ALA A 848 -42.71 -8.98 20.95
N SER A 849 -41.89 -8.37 21.79
CA SER A 849 -41.77 -6.93 22.00
C SER A 849 -40.52 -6.40 21.29
N TRP A 850 -40.68 -5.66 20.19
CA TRP A 850 -39.57 -5.31 19.28
C TRP A 850 -39.10 -3.85 19.32
N GLY A 851 -39.90 -2.94 19.89
CA GLY A 851 -39.56 -1.50 19.95
C GLY A 851 -39.37 -0.84 18.58
N SER A 852 -38.62 0.26 18.55
CA SER A 852 -38.19 0.94 17.31
C SER A 852 -37.00 0.22 16.69
N PRO A 853 -36.78 0.34 15.36
CA PRO A 853 -35.60 -0.25 14.74
C PRO A 853 -34.31 0.33 15.33
N VAL A 854 -33.33 -0.54 15.57
CA VAL A 854 -31.99 -0.17 16.04
C VAL A 854 -31.07 0.25 14.91
N ALA A 855 -31.38 -0.17 13.68
CA ALA A 855 -30.74 0.32 12.45
C ALA A 855 -31.75 0.33 11.29
N THR A 856 -31.61 1.29 10.40
CA THR A 856 -32.33 1.37 9.12
C THR A 856 -31.35 1.72 8.01
N GLY A 857 -31.60 1.27 6.78
CA GLY A 857 -30.70 1.56 5.67
C GLY A 857 -31.17 1.01 4.33
N THR A 858 -30.35 1.20 3.31
CA THR A 858 -30.53 0.65 1.96
C THR A 858 -29.37 -0.28 1.62
N GLY A 859 -29.63 -1.28 0.78
CA GLY A 859 -28.59 -2.13 0.21
C GLY A 859 -28.29 -1.72 -1.23
N SER A 860 -27.02 -1.83 -1.63
CA SER A 860 -26.54 -1.52 -2.98
C SER A 860 -25.77 -2.68 -3.64
N GLY A 861 -25.71 -3.84 -2.98
CA GLY A 861 -24.96 -5.00 -3.44
C GLY A 861 -25.14 -6.22 -2.52
N PRO A 862 -24.57 -7.38 -2.90
CA PRO A 862 -24.80 -8.67 -2.24
C PRO A 862 -24.44 -8.71 -0.75
N VAL A 863 -23.53 -7.84 -0.29
CA VAL A 863 -23.17 -7.74 1.13
C VAL A 863 -23.78 -6.47 1.73
N VAL A 864 -24.77 -6.65 2.60
CA VAL A 864 -25.45 -5.55 3.31
C VAL A 864 -25.06 -5.56 4.78
N THR A 865 -24.47 -4.46 5.26
CA THR A 865 -24.05 -4.31 6.66
C THR A 865 -24.95 -3.32 7.40
N ALA A 866 -25.45 -3.71 8.57
CA ALA A 866 -26.15 -2.85 9.50
C ALA A 866 -25.33 -2.69 10.78
N THR A 867 -25.04 -1.44 11.20
CA THR A 867 -24.29 -1.14 12.43
C THR A 867 -25.12 -0.23 13.33
N PHE A 868 -25.09 -0.50 14.63
CA PHE A 868 -25.84 0.23 15.65
C PHE A 868 -25.15 0.15 17.01
N ALA A 869 -25.53 1.04 17.94
CA ALA A 869 -25.02 0.98 19.32
C ALA A 869 -25.34 -0.39 19.94
N ALA A 870 -24.33 -1.04 20.54
CA ALA A 870 -24.44 -2.42 21.01
C ALA A 870 -25.69 -2.65 21.87
N LYS A 871 -26.45 -3.68 21.52
CA LYS A 871 -27.67 -4.10 22.22
C LYS A 871 -27.45 -5.48 22.80
N THR A 872 -27.94 -5.68 24.03
CA THR A 872 -28.07 -7.01 24.62
C THR A 872 -29.48 -7.52 24.36
N ALA A 873 -29.63 -8.54 23.53
CA ALA A 873 -30.92 -9.12 23.15
C ALA A 873 -30.77 -10.61 22.82
N ARG A 874 -31.88 -11.35 22.80
CA ARG A 874 -31.92 -12.78 22.39
C ARG A 874 -32.37 -12.95 20.94
N TYR A 875 -33.25 -12.07 20.48
CA TYR A 875 -33.87 -12.15 19.17
C TYR A 875 -33.46 -10.98 18.29
N ILE A 876 -33.32 -11.24 17.00
CA ILE A 876 -33.08 -10.24 15.94
C ILE A 876 -34.19 -10.40 14.91
N LYS A 877 -34.78 -9.30 14.44
CA LYS A 877 -35.70 -9.30 13.31
C LYS A 877 -35.23 -8.31 12.27
N ILE A 878 -35.03 -8.80 11.05
CA ILE A 878 -34.64 -8.00 9.90
C ILE A 878 -35.85 -7.92 9.00
N VAL A 879 -36.30 -6.70 8.72
CA VAL A 879 -37.42 -6.42 7.81
C VAL A 879 -36.85 -5.77 6.56
N GLN A 880 -37.05 -6.40 5.41
CA GLN A 880 -36.77 -5.79 4.11
C GLN A 880 -37.89 -4.77 3.82
N THR A 881 -37.51 -3.56 3.36
CA THR A 881 -38.45 -2.44 3.15
C THR A 881 -38.53 -1.94 1.71
N GLY A 882 -37.81 -2.56 0.78
CA GLY A 882 -37.78 -2.15 -0.62
C GLY A 882 -38.62 -3.03 -1.56
N THR A 883 -38.68 -2.65 -2.83
CA THR A 883 -39.39 -3.42 -3.87
C THR A 883 -38.42 -3.78 -5.00
N ALA A 884 -38.42 -5.04 -5.44
CA ALA A 884 -37.67 -5.48 -6.62
C ALA A 884 -38.29 -6.74 -7.23
N SER A 885 -38.05 -6.98 -8.53
CA SER A 885 -38.46 -8.23 -9.21
C SER A 885 -37.62 -9.44 -8.77
N SER A 886 -36.38 -9.22 -8.33
CA SER A 886 -35.52 -10.24 -7.70
C SER A 886 -36.10 -10.69 -6.36
N TRP A 887 -35.73 -11.90 -5.94
CA TRP A 887 -36.04 -12.41 -4.59
C TRP A 887 -35.14 -11.74 -3.56
N TRP A 888 -35.49 -11.79 -2.28
CA TRP A 888 -34.54 -11.50 -1.22
C TRP A 888 -33.94 -12.80 -0.71
N SER A 889 -32.62 -12.90 -0.67
CA SER A 889 -31.90 -14.06 -0.17
C SER A 889 -30.74 -13.67 0.74
N ILE A 890 -30.37 -14.59 1.62
CA ILE A 890 -29.19 -14.51 2.47
C ILE A 890 -28.55 -15.89 2.46
N ARG A 891 -27.29 -15.95 2.03
CA ARG A 891 -26.41 -17.12 2.15
C ARG A 891 -25.82 -17.20 3.53
N GLU A 892 -25.29 -16.09 4.03
CA GLU A 892 -24.74 -16.02 5.38
C GLU A 892 -25.16 -14.74 6.10
N LEU A 893 -25.71 -14.90 7.30
CA LEU A 893 -25.92 -13.82 8.27
C LEU A 893 -24.91 -13.93 9.39
N ASN A 894 -24.02 -12.93 9.50
CA ASN A 894 -23.07 -12.82 10.59
C ASN A 894 -23.47 -11.71 11.57
N VAL A 895 -23.40 -11.99 12.87
CA VAL A 895 -23.72 -11.06 13.95
C VAL A 895 -22.45 -10.83 14.76
N HIS A 896 -22.11 -9.58 15.04
CA HIS A 896 -20.84 -9.19 15.65
C HIS A 896 -21.06 -8.53 17.01
N SER A 897 -20.25 -8.94 17.99
CA SER A 897 -20.30 -8.42 19.38
C SER A 897 -20.13 -6.91 19.50
#